data_AF-A0A652KD46-F1
#
_entry.id   AF-A0A652KD46-F1
#
_cell.length_a   1.000
_cell.length_b   1.000
_cell.length_c   1.000
_cell.angle_alpha   90.00
_cell.angle_beta   90.00
_cell.angle_gamma   90.00
#
_symmetry.space_group_name_H-M   'P 1'
#
loop_
_entity.id
_entity.type
_entity.pdbx_description
1 polymer ?
#
loop_
_entity_poly.entity_id
_entity_poly.type
_entity_poly.pdbx_seq_one_letter_code
_entity_poly.pdbx_strand_id
1 'polypeptide(L)'
;MPLSEGVAVRVLRAVHGHSTAAAELAATLTPGERTGQLPLPDPLARRLPTTEGHRARLARLPAPSRRLLLLAAADQHPVDSRAFLRAVAATGLDTADLAPAEEAGLVRSTAAGPVFPDALLRAVVYDSARPEDRRSAHQLLARVLDPRSERGPWNWHRACAALGPSRRLARDLAAAPAPDPVTASHHCERAALLDPDPEGRLRGLATAAVHAWQGGQSDRARTLLAAAEHLAARVCDGDSRVPLLRGIITLRSGHAPAALDDLAAAATGEPHTPARAVRALALVAEVGHYTGDLRRCHQAARASEALARRCPPSADPAVHALLAGLIGTAASGRGRDGEGIDRLRESVTEARRSDDPAALVLATVSALCLGDDDQALAASRHAETAARAQGDAAALPRALEFRAYAEVWSGRLPAATSTALRALRLAHETGQDNIACHLQAGLALIAAIQGDAGTCLARVRSAQAHAASHGLGLATALSIWALAYLDLTRGLPAEAASRLRALARMRPGDGHPAIRRLATPHYVEAAARAGDEPAARAALAAYERWATTATSPSHLALVARCHALLATGEEALDRYREALELHDADGRHLERARTELLYGVALRRMRRRTEALDRLRSAHQAFERFGALLCAQHAAAELRAMGDSTPRPASTAAEGSGGAPTAPALQALTAQQLVVARMVAEGATNREIATRLTLSPRTVDHHLRSVYARLGICSRVELVRLVDA
;
A
#
# COMPACT_ATOMS: atom_id res chain seq x y z
N MET A 1 -26.96 3.85 0.03
CA MET A 1 -25.66 3.56 0.68
C MET A 1 -24.53 4.12 -0.18
N PRO A 2 -23.62 4.96 0.34
CA PRO A 2 -22.47 5.43 -0.44
C PRO A 2 -21.54 4.27 -0.83
N LEU A 3 -20.75 4.44 -1.89
CA LEU A 3 -19.70 3.48 -2.24
C LEU A 3 -18.58 3.56 -1.19
N SER A 4 -17.98 2.42 -0.85
CA SER A 4 -16.70 2.47 -0.15
C SER A 4 -15.63 3.11 -1.06
N GLU A 5 -14.60 3.73 -0.45
CA GLU A 5 -13.53 4.39 -1.20
C GLU A 5 -12.83 3.41 -2.17
N GLY A 6 -12.55 2.19 -1.71
CA GLY A 6 -11.99 1.12 -2.52
C GLY A 6 -12.87 0.76 -3.72
N VAL A 7 -14.18 0.59 -3.53
CA VAL A 7 -15.11 0.29 -4.63
C VAL A 7 -15.21 1.45 -5.61
N ALA A 8 -15.22 2.70 -5.16
CA ALA A 8 -15.25 3.86 -6.05
C ALA A 8 -14.02 3.90 -6.98
N VAL A 9 -12.83 3.59 -6.44
CA VAL A 9 -11.59 3.48 -7.24
C VAL A 9 -11.68 2.32 -8.22
N ARG A 10 -12.14 1.13 -7.80
CA ARG A 10 -12.30 -0.02 -8.70
C ARG A 10 -13.33 0.23 -9.80
N VAL A 11 -14.45 0.89 -9.49
CA VAL A 11 -15.46 1.32 -10.47
C VAL A 11 -14.84 2.22 -11.53
N LEU A 12 -14.13 3.27 -11.12
CA LEU A 12 -13.45 4.17 -12.05
C LEU A 12 -12.43 3.44 -12.92
N ARG A 13 -11.64 2.54 -12.32
CA ARG A 13 -10.66 1.72 -13.05
C ARG A 13 -11.33 0.80 -14.06
N ALA A 14 -12.44 0.17 -13.69
CA ALA A 14 -13.15 -0.81 -14.51
C ALA A 14 -13.81 -0.19 -15.75
N VAL A 15 -14.12 1.11 -15.70
CA VAL A 15 -14.60 1.88 -16.86
C VAL A 15 -13.51 2.78 -17.46
N HIS A 16 -12.23 2.50 -17.17
CA HIS A 16 -11.08 3.23 -17.72
C HIS A 16 -11.13 4.75 -17.52
N GLY A 17 -11.65 5.20 -16.38
CA GLY A 17 -11.73 6.62 -16.01
C GLY A 17 -12.92 7.38 -16.61
N HIS A 18 -13.82 6.71 -17.33
CA HIS A 18 -15.02 7.33 -17.89
C HIS A 18 -16.02 7.70 -16.79
N SER A 19 -16.11 8.98 -16.45
CA SER A 19 -16.92 9.49 -15.34
C SER A 19 -18.41 9.15 -15.48
N THR A 20 -18.99 9.30 -16.68
CA THR A 20 -20.39 8.95 -16.96
C THR A 20 -20.64 7.46 -16.77
N ALA A 21 -19.78 6.61 -17.36
CA ALA A 21 -19.87 5.16 -17.21
C ALA A 21 -19.69 4.71 -15.75
N ALA A 22 -18.84 5.40 -14.98
CA ALA A 22 -18.64 5.13 -13.56
C ALA A 22 -19.90 5.46 -12.75
N ALA A 23 -20.55 6.59 -13.03
CA ALA A 23 -21.80 6.98 -12.39
C ALA A 23 -22.94 6.01 -12.73
N GLU A 24 -23.04 5.59 -13.99
CA GLU A 24 -24.00 4.56 -14.45
C GLU A 24 -23.75 3.23 -13.74
N LEU A 25 -22.51 2.75 -13.72
CA LEU A 25 -22.15 1.51 -13.03
C LEU A 25 -22.54 1.59 -11.55
N ALA A 26 -22.12 2.65 -10.86
CA ALA A 26 -22.39 2.89 -9.45
C ALA A 26 -23.90 2.88 -9.10
N ALA A 27 -24.75 3.33 -10.01
CA ALA A 27 -26.20 3.32 -9.84
C ALA A 27 -26.79 1.90 -9.89
N THR A 28 -26.16 0.97 -10.63
CA THR A 28 -26.62 -0.41 -10.79
C THR A 28 -26.10 -1.38 -9.72
N LEU A 29 -25.12 -0.97 -8.92
CA LEU A 29 -24.49 -1.86 -7.93
C LEU A 29 -25.44 -2.22 -6.78
N THR A 30 -25.49 -3.51 -6.49
CA THR A 30 -26.14 -4.09 -5.31
C THR A 30 -25.42 -3.68 -4.01
N PRO A 31 -26.07 -3.80 -2.84
CA PRO A 31 -25.42 -3.49 -1.56
C PRO A 31 -24.09 -4.23 -1.35
N GLY A 32 -24.01 -5.52 -1.69
CA GLY A 32 -22.77 -6.31 -1.56
C GLY A 32 -21.63 -5.85 -2.48
N GLU A 33 -21.96 -5.38 -3.69
CA GLU A 33 -20.97 -4.82 -4.61
C GLU A 33 -20.50 -3.42 -4.16
N ARG A 34 -21.40 -2.60 -3.61
CA ARG A 34 -21.09 -1.25 -3.09
C ARG A 34 -20.18 -1.27 -1.87
N THR A 35 -20.22 -2.33 -1.07
CA THR A 35 -19.31 -2.57 0.07
C THR A 35 -18.04 -3.31 -0.34
N GLY A 36 -17.99 -3.89 -1.54
CA GLY A 36 -16.87 -4.69 -2.03
C GLY A 36 -16.84 -6.14 -1.53
N GLN A 37 -17.91 -6.60 -0.88
CA GLN A 37 -18.09 -8.00 -0.47
C GLN A 37 -18.30 -8.91 -1.68
N LEU A 38 -18.97 -8.42 -2.71
CA LEU A 38 -19.12 -9.07 -4.00
C LEU A 38 -18.22 -8.39 -5.04
N PRO A 39 -17.69 -9.14 -6.01
CA PRO A 39 -16.94 -8.55 -7.11
C PRO A 39 -17.83 -7.63 -7.94
N LEU A 40 -17.22 -6.63 -8.57
CA LEU A 40 -17.93 -5.82 -9.57
C LEU A 40 -18.49 -6.72 -10.71
N PRO A 41 -19.63 -6.34 -11.31
CA PRO A 41 -20.21 -7.09 -12.43
C PRO A 41 -19.25 -7.29 -13.61
N ASP A 42 -19.32 -8.46 -14.26
CA ASP A 42 -18.57 -8.77 -15.48
C ASP A 42 -19.48 -9.57 -16.44
N PRO A 43 -19.57 -9.25 -17.76
CA PRO A 43 -18.96 -8.12 -18.46
C PRO A 43 -19.71 -6.80 -18.27
N LEU A 44 -18.95 -5.75 -17.91
CA LEU A 44 -19.44 -4.38 -17.74
C LEU A 44 -20.05 -3.81 -19.02
N ALA A 45 -19.46 -4.16 -20.17
CA ALA A 45 -19.85 -3.64 -21.48
C ALA A 45 -21.32 -3.89 -21.83
N ARG A 46 -21.98 -4.89 -21.22
CA ARG A 46 -23.39 -5.22 -21.46
C ARG A 46 -24.37 -4.49 -20.55
N ARG A 47 -23.90 -3.87 -19.47
CA ARG A 47 -24.75 -3.31 -18.40
C ARG A 47 -24.88 -1.79 -18.44
N LEU A 48 -24.03 -1.11 -19.18
CA LEU A 48 -23.93 0.36 -19.15
C LEU A 48 -24.74 1.01 -20.28
N PRO A 49 -25.65 1.95 -19.98
CA PRO A 49 -26.34 2.75 -21.01
C PRO A 49 -25.41 3.43 -22.00
N THR A 50 -24.27 3.96 -21.54
CA THR A 50 -23.22 4.51 -22.41
C THR A 50 -22.75 3.55 -23.51
N THR A 51 -22.74 2.24 -23.26
CA THR A 51 -22.33 1.25 -24.28
C THR A 51 -23.42 0.97 -25.30
N GLU A 52 -24.70 1.25 -25.01
CA GLU A 52 -25.79 1.16 -25.98
C GLU A 52 -25.57 2.12 -27.16
N GLY A 53 -25.18 3.36 -26.86
CA GLY A 53 -24.85 4.35 -27.90
C GLY A 53 -23.67 3.91 -28.78
N HIS A 54 -22.67 3.24 -28.21
CA HIS A 54 -21.58 2.64 -28.98
C HIS A 54 -22.06 1.47 -29.84
N ARG A 55 -22.93 0.60 -29.31
CA ARG A 55 -23.52 -0.53 -30.05
C ARG A 55 -24.39 -0.07 -31.21
N ALA A 56 -25.20 0.96 -31.00
CA ALA A 56 -26.02 1.57 -32.05
C ALA A 56 -25.17 2.16 -33.19
N ARG A 57 -24.07 2.84 -32.86
CA ARG A 57 -23.11 3.33 -33.87
C ARG A 57 -22.44 2.19 -34.62
N LEU A 58 -21.97 1.17 -33.90
CA LEU A 58 -21.35 -0.02 -34.49
C LEU A 58 -22.30 -0.74 -35.45
N ALA A 59 -23.58 -0.87 -35.11
CA ALA A 59 -24.59 -1.54 -35.93
C ALA A 59 -24.84 -0.83 -37.27
N ARG A 60 -24.67 0.50 -37.33
CA ARG A 60 -24.85 1.30 -38.56
C ARG A 60 -23.65 1.23 -39.52
N LEU A 61 -22.49 0.75 -39.05
CA LEU A 61 -21.30 0.69 -39.89
C LEU A 61 -21.44 -0.35 -41.01
N PRO A 62 -20.77 -0.14 -42.17
CA PRO A 62 -20.64 -1.17 -43.19
C PRO A 62 -20.04 -2.47 -42.65
N ALA A 63 -20.40 -3.60 -43.26
CA ALA A 63 -19.89 -4.92 -42.85
C ALA A 63 -18.35 -5.02 -42.89
N PRO A 64 -17.64 -4.47 -43.90
CA PRO A 64 -16.17 -4.46 -43.91
C PRO A 64 -15.58 -3.70 -42.71
N SER A 65 -16.11 -2.51 -42.38
CA SER A 65 -15.68 -1.72 -41.22
C SER A 65 -15.85 -2.48 -39.92
N ARG A 66 -17.00 -3.14 -39.71
CA ARG A 66 -17.25 -3.96 -38.51
C ARG A 66 -16.28 -5.14 -38.41
N ARG A 67 -15.94 -5.78 -39.54
CA ARG A 67 -14.98 -6.89 -39.57
C ARG A 67 -13.56 -6.44 -39.23
N LEU A 68 -13.12 -5.30 -39.74
CA LEU A 68 -11.83 -4.70 -39.40
C LEU A 68 -11.77 -4.30 -37.93
N LEU A 69 -12.82 -3.65 -37.40
CA LEU A 69 -12.90 -3.32 -35.97
C LEU A 69 -12.86 -4.58 -35.09
N LEU A 70 -13.54 -5.65 -35.47
CA LEU A 70 -13.49 -6.92 -34.74
C LEU A 70 -12.10 -7.55 -34.76
N LEU A 71 -11.44 -7.56 -35.91
CA LEU A 71 -10.06 -8.05 -36.04
C LEU A 71 -9.11 -7.24 -35.14
N ALA A 72 -9.22 -5.92 -35.17
CA ALA A 72 -8.44 -5.04 -34.31
C ALA A 72 -8.70 -5.29 -32.82
N ALA A 73 -9.98 -5.41 -32.42
CA ALA A 73 -10.34 -5.65 -31.03
C ALA A 73 -9.84 -7.01 -30.52
N ALA A 74 -9.84 -8.03 -31.37
CA ALA A 74 -9.33 -9.37 -31.07
C ALA A 74 -7.80 -9.45 -31.05
N ASP A 75 -7.11 -8.64 -31.87
CA ASP A 75 -5.64 -8.56 -31.98
C ASP A 75 -4.97 -7.83 -30.81
N GLN A 76 -5.69 -6.92 -30.16
CA GLN A 76 -5.13 -6.01 -29.14
C GLN A 76 -5.36 -6.47 -27.69
N HIS A 77 -6.20 -7.49 -27.46
CA HIS A 77 -6.56 -7.91 -26.10
C HIS A 77 -7.13 -9.34 -26.06
N PRO A 78 -6.90 -10.09 -24.97
CA PRO A 78 -6.01 -9.80 -23.84
C PRO A 78 -4.52 -9.93 -24.20
N VAL A 79 -4.23 -10.47 -25.38
CA VAL A 79 -2.88 -10.59 -25.93
C VAL A 79 -2.75 -9.59 -27.08
N ASP A 80 -1.77 -8.68 -27.01
CA ASP A 80 -1.39 -7.85 -28.16
C ASP A 80 -0.52 -8.67 -29.13
N SER A 81 -1.13 -9.16 -30.21
CA SER A 81 -0.48 -9.98 -31.23
C SER A 81 0.19 -9.17 -32.35
N ARG A 82 -0.10 -7.87 -32.45
CA ARG A 82 0.36 -6.98 -33.53
C ARG A 82 0.22 -7.59 -34.93
N ALA A 83 -0.82 -8.40 -35.13
CA ALA A 83 -1.05 -9.18 -36.34
C ALA A 83 -2.15 -8.59 -37.23
N PHE A 84 -2.82 -7.52 -36.80
CA PHE A 84 -3.90 -6.88 -37.53
C PHE A 84 -3.56 -6.61 -39.01
N LEU A 85 -2.47 -5.89 -39.30
CA LEU A 85 -2.12 -5.54 -40.68
C LEU A 85 -1.80 -6.79 -41.54
N ARG A 86 -1.15 -7.80 -40.95
CA ARG A 86 -0.89 -9.09 -41.63
C ARG A 86 -2.19 -9.83 -41.94
N ALA A 87 -3.15 -9.81 -41.01
CA ALA A 87 -4.47 -10.41 -41.19
C ALA A 87 -5.30 -9.70 -42.27
N VAL A 88 -5.26 -8.37 -42.31
CA VAL A 88 -5.90 -7.55 -43.35
C VAL A 88 -5.33 -7.89 -44.72
N ALA A 89 -4.00 -7.89 -44.85
CA ALA A 89 -3.31 -8.25 -46.10
C ALA A 89 -3.66 -9.68 -46.56
N ALA A 90 -3.70 -10.65 -45.65
CA ALA A 90 -4.01 -12.05 -45.96
C ALA A 90 -5.46 -12.28 -46.42
N THR A 91 -6.38 -11.33 -46.17
CA THR A 91 -7.79 -11.44 -46.59
C THR A 91 -8.16 -10.52 -47.74
N GLY A 92 -7.24 -9.67 -48.21
CA GLY A 92 -7.52 -8.67 -49.24
C GLY A 92 -8.54 -7.61 -48.79
N LEU A 93 -8.67 -7.37 -47.49
CA LEU A 93 -9.48 -6.27 -46.96
C LEU A 93 -8.70 -4.95 -47.13
N ASP A 94 -9.40 -3.85 -47.36
CA ASP A 94 -8.77 -2.53 -47.46
C ASP A 94 -8.87 -1.80 -46.12
N THR A 95 -7.76 -1.27 -45.60
CA THR A 95 -7.80 -0.45 -44.39
C THR A 95 -8.59 0.84 -44.58
N ALA A 96 -8.81 1.29 -45.81
CA ALA A 96 -9.70 2.42 -46.13
C ALA A 96 -11.15 2.20 -45.64
N ASP A 97 -11.59 0.93 -45.51
CA ASP A 97 -12.90 0.59 -44.95
C ASP A 97 -13.03 0.94 -43.45
N LEU A 98 -11.95 1.40 -42.78
CA LEU A 98 -12.04 1.98 -41.43
C LEU A 98 -12.56 3.42 -41.43
N ALA A 99 -12.56 4.15 -42.56
CA ALA A 99 -12.96 5.56 -42.59
C ALA A 99 -14.36 5.82 -41.97
N PRO A 100 -15.41 5.02 -42.25
CA PRO A 100 -16.71 5.19 -41.59
C PRO A 100 -16.66 5.00 -40.06
N ALA A 101 -15.75 4.14 -39.57
CA ALA A 101 -15.55 3.94 -38.14
C ALA A 101 -14.79 5.10 -37.48
N GLU A 102 -13.89 5.76 -38.21
CA GLU A 102 -13.21 6.97 -37.76
C GLU A 102 -14.17 8.16 -37.68
N GLU A 103 -15.00 8.36 -38.71
CA GLU A 103 -16.04 9.39 -38.75
C GLU A 103 -17.05 9.21 -37.60
N ALA A 104 -17.39 7.97 -37.27
CA ALA A 104 -18.24 7.64 -36.12
C ALA A 104 -17.54 7.81 -34.74
N GLY A 105 -16.25 8.16 -34.74
CA GLY A 105 -15.42 8.34 -33.55
C GLY A 105 -15.15 7.04 -32.79
N LEU A 106 -15.17 5.88 -33.48
CA LEU A 106 -14.98 4.59 -32.81
C LEU A 106 -13.52 4.13 -32.79
N VAL A 107 -12.69 4.69 -33.66
CA VAL A 107 -11.28 4.32 -33.85
C VAL A 107 -10.52 5.50 -34.45
N ARG A 108 -9.21 5.52 -34.28
CA ARG A 108 -8.28 6.37 -35.04
C ARG A 108 -7.24 5.49 -35.70
N SER A 109 -7.07 5.57 -37.01
CA SER A 109 -6.04 4.81 -37.72
C SER A 109 -4.69 5.47 -37.54
N THR A 110 -3.68 4.63 -37.36
CA THR A 110 -2.27 5.02 -37.28
C THR A 110 -1.46 4.12 -38.20
N ALA A 111 -0.18 4.45 -38.40
CA ALA A 111 0.73 3.59 -39.16
C ALA A 111 0.87 2.16 -38.55
N ALA A 112 0.63 2.01 -37.25
CA ALA A 112 0.65 0.73 -36.55
C ALA A 112 -0.70 -0.02 -36.58
N GLY A 113 -1.74 0.59 -37.15
CA GLY A 113 -3.11 0.08 -37.17
C GLY A 113 -4.11 0.92 -36.38
N PRO A 114 -5.36 0.43 -36.24
CA PRO A 114 -6.44 1.11 -35.55
C PRO A 114 -6.22 1.23 -34.03
N VAL A 115 -6.38 2.42 -33.48
CA VAL A 115 -6.33 2.71 -32.04
C VAL A 115 -7.73 3.06 -31.54
N PHE A 116 -8.26 2.28 -30.60
CA PHE A 116 -9.52 2.63 -29.95
C PHE A 116 -9.33 3.83 -29.01
N PRO A 117 -10.28 4.79 -28.97
CA PRO A 117 -10.25 5.91 -28.03
C PRO A 117 -10.10 5.48 -26.57
N ASP A 118 -10.73 4.35 -26.22
CA ASP A 118 -10.67 3.76 -24.89
C ASP A 118 -10.92 2.24 -24.96
N ALA A 119 -10.54 1.54 -23.88
CA ALA A 119 -10.64 0.08 -23.80
C ALA A 119 -12.08 -0.43 -23.58
N LEU A 120 -13.01 0.39 -23.08
CA LEU A 120 -14.43 0.01 -22.95
C LEU A 120 -15.05 -0.12 -24.35
N LEU A 121 -14.74 0.80 -25.27
CA LEU A 121 -15.22 0.71 -26.65
C LEU A 121 -14.66 -0.52 -27.38
N ARG A 122 -13.36 -0.82 -27.22
CA ARG A 122 -12.76 -2.05 -27.76
C ARG A 122 -13.52 -3.28 -27.25
N ALA A 123 -13.83 -3.33 -25.95
CA ALA A 123 -14.61 -4.42 -25.37
C ALA A 123 -16.01 -4.50 -25.98
N VAL A 124 -16.70 -3.36 -26.16
CA VAL A 124 -18.02 -3.30 -26.82
C VAL A 124 -17.97 -3.83 -28.25
N VAL A 125 -16.95 -3.48 -29.03
CA VAL A 125 -16.77 -3.97 -30.41
C VAL A 125 -16.65 -5.50 -30.42
N TYR A 126 -15.77 -6.05 -29.59
CA TYR A 126 -15.60 -7.50 -29.48
C TYR A 126 -16.88 -8.17 -28.98
N ASP A 127 -17.53 -7.63 -27.95
CA ASP A 127 -18.70 -8.22 -27.30
C ASP A 127 -20.00 -8.11 -28.08
N SER A 128 -20.07 -7.23 -29.08
CA SER A 128 -21.23 -7.09 -29.96
C SER A 128 -21.16 -8.02 -31.17
N ALA A 129 -19.99 -8.55 -31.50
CA ALA A 129 -19.81 -9.46 -32.62
C ALA A 129 -20.44 -10.84 -32.35
N ARG A 130 -20.96 -11.48 -33.40
CA ARG A 130 -21.51 -12.84 -33.30
C ARG A 130 -20.39 -13.83 -32.95
N PRO A 131 -20.69 -14.94 -32.24
CA PRO A 131 -19.68 -15.94 -31.90
C PRO A 131 -18.95 -16.51 -33.14
N GLU A 132 -19.63 -16.64 -34.27
CA GLU A 132 -19.04 -17.05 -35.55
C GLU A 132 -18.00 -16.07 -36.06
N ASP A 133 -18.34 -14.78 -36.11
CA ASP A 133 -17.42 -13.72 -36.55
C ASP A 133 -16.17 -13.65 -35.66
N ARG A 134 -16.33 -13.79 -34.33
CA ARG A 134 -15.20 -13.83 -33.39
C ARG A 134 -14.28 -15.00 -33.67
N ARG A 135 -14.85 -16.20 -33.92
CA ARG A 135 -14.05 -17.38 -34.28
C ARG A 135 -13.32 -17.17 -35.59
N SER A 136 -13.98 -16.64 -36.62
CA SER A 136 -13.34 -16.34 -37.91
C SER A 136 -12.22 -15.32 -37.78
N ALA A 137 -12.38 -14.29 -36.94
CA ALA A 137 -11.33 -13.32 -36.65
C ALA A 137 -10.11 -13.99 -35.98
N HIS A 138 -10.33 -14.80 -34.95
CA HIS A 138 -9.25 -15.54 -34.29
C HIS A 138 -8.58 -16.57 -35.20
N GLN A 139 -9.33 -17.26 -36.07
CA GLN A 139 -8.74 -18.16 -37.07
C GLN A 139 -7.82 -17.41 -38.03
N LEU A 140 -8.22 -16.21 -38.47
CA LEU A 140 -7.39 -15.40 -39.34
C LEU A 140 -6.12 -14.93 -38.64
N LEU A 141 -6.23 -14.40 -37.42
CA LEU A 141 -5.07 -13.97 -36.63
C LEU A 141 -4.10 -15.13 -36.38
N ALA A 142 -4.61 -16.32 -36.04
CA ALA A 142 -3.78 -17.51 -35.86
C ALA A 142 -3.05 -17.97 -37.14
N ARG A 143 -3.61 -17.71 -38.33
CA ARG A 143 -3.00 -18.10 -39.62
C ARG A 143 -1.79 -17.25 -39.99
N VAL A 144 -1.78 -15.99 -39.57
CA VAL A 144 -0.73 -15.03 -39.94
C VAL A 144 0.38 -14.89 -38.89
N LEU A 145 0.22 -15.55 -37.75
CA LEU A 145 1.21 -15.59 -36.67
C LEU A 145 2.17 -16.78 -36.84
N ASP A 146 3.44 -16.56 -36.53
CA ASP A 146 4.46 -17.61 -36.56
C ASP A 146 4.39 -18.48 -35.28
N PRO A 147 4.16 -19.80 -35.40
CA PRO A 147 4.08 -20.70 -34.24
C PRO A 147 5.38 -20.81 -33.44
N ARG A 148 6.54 -20.44 -34.00
CA ARG A 148 7.85 -20.53 -33.34
C ARG A 148 8.19 -19.26 -32.57
N SER A 149 8.11 -18.11 -33.22
CA SER A 149 8.49 -16.82 -32.63
C SER A 149 7.35 -16.15 -31.85
N GLU A 150 6.09 -16.36 -32.25
CA GLU A 150 4.90 -15.72 -31.67
C GLU A 150 4.00 -16.73 -30.95
N ARG A 151 4.61 -17.72 -30.29
CA ARG A 151 3.93 -18.90 -29.73
C ARG A 151 2.78 -18.56 -28.75
N GLY A 152 2.95 -17.54 -27.92
CA GLY A 152 1.92 -17.09 -26.96
C GLY A 152 0.64 -16.63 -27.68
N PRO A 153 0.71 -15.53 -28.46
CA PRO A 153 -0.41 -15.05 -29.27
C PRO A 153 -0.99 -16.10 -30.23
N TRP A 154 -0.14 -16.91 -30.86
CA TRP A 154 -0.57 -17.97 -31.77
C TRP A 154 -1.46 -19.02 -31.07
N ASN A 155 -1.03 -19.51 -29.90
CA ASN A 155 -1.82 -20.45 -29.11
C ASN A 155 -3.13 -19.82 -28.59
N TRP A 156 -3.09 -18.55 -28.18
CA TRP A 156 -4.29 -17.82 -27.74
C TRP A 156 -5.38 -17.81 -28.81
N HIS A 157 -5.03 -17.39 -30.03
CA HIS A 157 -6.00 -17.31 -31.11
C HIS A 157 -6.49 -18.68 -31.59
N ARG A 158 -5.62 -19.69 -31.64
CA ARG A 158 -6.04 -21.08 -31.92
C ARG A 158 -7.05 -21.59 -30.90
N ALA A 159 -6.82 -21.30 -29.62
CA ALA A 159 -7.73 -21.68 -28.56
C ALA A 159 -9.07 -20.93 -28.65
N CYS A 160 -9.07 -19.62 -28.95
CA CYS A 160 -10.30 -18.85 -29.13
C CYS A 160 -11.11 -19.28 -30.36
N ALA A 161 -10.43 -19.75 -31.42
CA ALA A 161 -11.04 -20.29 -32.63
C ALA A 161 -11.69 -21.68 -32.48
N ALA A 162 -11.41 -22.41 -31.40
CA ALA A 162 -11.89 -23.77 -31.20
C ALA A 162 -13.41 -23.84 -31.04
N LEU A 163 -14.05 -24.81 -31.71
CA LEU A 163 -15.50 -25.05 -31.68
C LEU A 163 -15.97 -25.84 -30.45
N GLY A 164 -15.07 -26.54 -29.76
CA GLY A 164 -15.41 -27.37 -28.62
C GLY A 164 -14.18 -27.78 -27.79
N PRO A 165 -14.36 -28.65 -26.79
CA PRO A 165 -13.29 -29.10 -25.92
C PRO A 165 -12.13 -29.75 -26.70
N SER A 166 -10.90 -29.48 -26.27
CA SER A 166 -9.68 -30.05 -26.83
C SER A 166 -8.57 -30.08 -25.78
N ARG A 167 -8.28 -31.27 -25.25
CA ARG A 167 -7.20 -31.48 -24.27
C ARG A 167 -5.84 -31.00 -24.78
N ARG A 168 -5.57 -31.14 -26.09
CA ARG A 168 -4.33 -30.66 -26.72
C ARG A 168 -4.24 -29.14 -26.70
N LEU A 169 -5.28 -28.43 -27.15
CA LEU A 169 -5.28 -26.96 -27.15
C LEU A 169 -5.25 -26.38 -25.73
N ALA A 170 -5.96 -26.99 -24.79
CA ALA A 170 -5.92 -26.61 -23.38
C ALA A 170 -4.48 -26.68 -22.83
N ARG A 171 -3.78 -27.79 -23.06
CA ARG A 171 -2.38 -27.96 -22.65
C ARG A 171 -1.44 -26.99 -23.36
N ASP A 172 -1.57 -26.86 -24.67
CA ASP A 172 -0.71 -25.98 -25.48
C ASP A 172 -0.85 -24.51 -25.04
N LEU A 173 -2.06 -24.06 -24.71
CA LEU A 173 -2.32 -22.70 -24.22
C LEU A 173 -1.85 -22.50 -22.78
N ALA A 174 -2.10 -23.46 -21.89
CA ALA A 174 -1.66 -23.36 -20.49
C ALA A 174 -0.13 -23.30 -20.36
N ALA A 175 0.60 -23.91 -21.30
CA ALA A 175 2.06 -23.86 -21.38
C ALA A 175 2.60 -22.70 -22.25
N ALA A 176 1.72 -21.90 -22.85
CA ALA A 176 2.14 -20.82 -23.73
C ALA A 176 2.72 -19.66 -22.91
N PRO A 177 3.83 -19.03 -23.35
CA PRO A 177 4.40 -17.90 -22.64
C PRO A 177 3.40 -16.75 -22.55
N ALA A 178 3.31 -16.13 -21.38
CA ALA A 178 2.51 -14.94 -21.12
C ALA A 178 3.45 -13.81 -20.64
N PRO A 179 3.32 -12.58 -21.16
CA PRO A 179 4.19 -11.46 -20.79
C PRO A 179 3.96 -10.96 -19.37
N ASP A 180 2.79 -11.21 -18.79
CA ASP A 180 2.39 -10.71 -17.48
C ASP A 180 1.29 -11.61 -16.83
N PRO A 181 1.02 -11.47 -15.52
CA PRO A 181 0.00 -12.26 -14.84
C PRO A 181 -1.43 -12.07 -15.35
N VAL A 182 -1.81 -10.89 -15.85
CA VAL A 182 -3.15 -10.68 -16.43
C VAL A 182 -3.31 -11.54 -17.69
N THR A 183 -2.33 -11.52 -18.58
CA THR A 183 -2.33 -12.37 -19.78
C THR A 183 -2.33 -13.87 -19.41
N ALA A 184 -1.52 -14.27 -18.41
CA ALA A 184 -1.50 -15.63 -17.91
C ALA A 184 -2.86 -16.08 -17.36
N SER A 185 -3.58 -15.19 -16.66
CA SER A 185 -4.95 -15.45 -16.18
C SER A 185 -5.90 -15.78 -17.33
N HIS A 186 -5.88 -14.98 -18.40
CA HIS A 186 -6.71 -15.21 -19.58
C HIS A 186 -6.36 -16.53 -20.29
N HIS A 187 -5.07 -16.85 -20.42
CA HIS A 187 -4.62 -18.13 -20.97
C HIS A 187 -5.16 -19.31 -20.16
N CYS A 188 -5.00 -19.28 -18.83
CA CYS A 188 -5.47 -20.35 -17.95
C CYS A 188 -7.00 -20.49 -17.96
N GLU A 189 -7.75 -19.39 -17.96
CA GLU A 189 -9.22 -19.41 -18.05
C GLU A 189 -9.66 -20.06 -19.37
N ARG A 190 -9.09 -19.61 -20.50
CA ARG A 190 -9.46 -20.17 -21.80
C ARG A 190 -9.03 -21.63 -21.95
N ALA A 191 -7.89 -22.01 -21.40
CA ALA A 191 -7.43 -23.40 -21.37
C ALA A 191 -8.40 -24.26 -20.55
N ALA A 192 -8.84 -23.78 -19.38
CA ALA A 192 -9.84 -24.46 -18.57
C ALA A 192 -11.16 -24.65 -19.34
N LEU A 193 -11.65 -23.64 -20.07
CA LEU A 193 -12.88 -23.79 -20.86
C LEU A 193 -12.77 -24.85 -21.98
N LEU A 194 -11.55 -25.17 -22.43
CA LEU A 194 -11.29 -26.17 -23.46
C LEU A 194 -10.94 -27.55 -22.90
N ASP A 195 -10.67 -27.67 -21.60
CA ASP A 195 -10.29 -28.96 -21.03
C ASP A 195 -11.53 -29.87 -20.89
N PRO A 196 -11.56 -31.05 -21.52
CA PRO A 196 -12.66 -31.99 -21.35
C PRO A 196 -12.72 -32.59 -19.93
N ASP A 197 -11.63 -32.58 -19.17
CA ASP A 197 -11.54 -33.15 -17.83
C ASP A 197 -11.98 -32.16 -16.74
N PRO A 198 -13.03 -32.44 -15.93
CA PRO A 198 -13.45 -31.58 -14.82
C PRO A 198 -12.33 -31.19 -13.84
N GLU A 199 -11.39 -32.07 -13.53
CA GLU A 199 -10.26 -31.73 -12.66
C GLU A 199 -9.28 -30.77 -13.35
N GLY A 200 -8.96 -31.01 -14.63
CA GLY A 200 -8.19 -30.08 -15.46
C GLY A 200 -8.82 -28.69 -15.52
N ARG A 201 -10.16 -28.62 -15.65
CA ARG A 201 -10.92 -27.36 -15.60
C ARG A 201 -10.80 -26.67 -14.25
N LEU A 202 -10.97 -27.40 -13.14
CA LEU A 202 -10.82 -26.87 -11.78
C LEU A 202 -9.42 -26.30 -11.60
N ARG A 203 -8.39 -27.08 -11.95
CA ARG A 203 -6.99 -26.66 -11.84
C ARG A 203 -6.72 -25.39 -12.66
N GLY A 204 -7.22 -25.33 -13.89
CA GLY A 204 -7.05 -24.18 -14.78
C GLY A 204 -7.74 -22.91 -14.27
N LEU A 205 -8.98 -23.02 -13.77
CA LEU A 205 -9.71 -21.89 -13.18
C LEU A 205 -9.03 -21.37 -11.91
N ALA A 206 -8.60 -22.26 -11.03
CA ALA A 206 -7.87 -21.87 -9.82
C ALA A 206 -6.53 -21.20 -10.16
N THR A 207 -5.83 -21.64 -11.22
CA THR A 207 -4.58 -20.97 -11.67
C THR A 207 -4.88 -19.61 -12.28
N ALA A 208 -5.95 -19.51 -13.08
CA ALA A 208 -6.41 -18.26 -13.65
C ALA A 208 -6.75 -17.23 -12.56
N ALA A 209 -7.39 -17.67 -11.48
CA ALA A 209 -7.75 -16.83 -10.34
C ALA A 209 -6.49 -16.31 -9.60
N VAL A 210 -5.49 -17.17 -9.39
CA VAL A 210 -4.20 -16.77 -8.78
C VAL A 210 -3.50 -15.72 -9.63
N HIS A 211 -3.43 -15.92 -10.94
CA HIS A 211 -2.81 -14.96 -11.85
C HIS A 211 -3.60 -13.64 -11.96
N ALA A 212 -4.94 -13.69 -11.93
CA ALA A 212 -5.77 -12.48 -11.86
C ALA A 212 -5.51 -11.70 -10.57
N TRP A 213 -5.34 -12.40 -9.45
CA TRP A 213 -4.98 -11.77 -8.18
C TRP A 213 -3.61 -11.11 -8.26
N GLN A 214 -2.57 -11.82 -8.71
CA GLN A 214 -1.22 -11.29 -8.92
C GLN A 214 -1.21 -10.06 -9.85
N GLY A 215 -1.99 -10.08 -10.93
CA GLY A 215 -2.17 -8.95 -11.84
C GLY A 215 -2.98 -7.78 -11.27
N GLY A 216 -3.44 -7.86 -10.02
CA GLY A 216 -4.19 -6.81 -9.35
C GLY A 216 -5.63 -6.66 -9.84
N GLN A 217 -6.22 -7.71 -10.40
CA GLN A 217 -7.61 -7.78 -10.88
C GLN A 217 -8.48 -8.53 -9.88
N SER A 218 -8.66 -7.98 -8.68
CA SER A 218 -9.31 -8.71 -7.58
C SER A 218 -10.78 -9.10 -7.84
N ASP A 219 -11.55 -8.27 -8.53
CA ASP A 219 -12.93 -8.61 -8.90
C ASP A 219 -13.00 -9.82 -9.86
N ARG A 220 -12.07 -9.88 -10.83
CA ARG A 220 -11.92 -11.02 -11.72
C ARG A 220 -11.42 -12.26 -10.98
N ALA A 221 -10.46 -12.11 -10.07
CA ALA A 221 -9.94 -13.21 -9.26
C ALA A 221 -11.06 -13.85 -8.41
N ARG A 222 -11.92 -13.03 -7.78
CA ARG A 222 -13.10 -13.51 -7.03
C ARG A 222 -14.09 -14.26 -7.93
N THR A 223 -14.35 -13.74 -9.14
CA THR A 223 -15.25 -14.37 -10.11
C THR A 223 -14.74 -15.75 -10.56
N LEU A 224 -13.45 -15.84 -10.91
CA LEU A 224 -12.80 -17.08 -11.30
C LEU A 224 -12.72 -18.09 -10.13
N LEU A 225 -12.45 -17.59 -8.92
CA LEU A 225 -12.43 -18.43 -7.71
C LEU A 225 -13.83 -19.01 -7.43
N ALA A 226 -14.89 -18.21 -7.50
CA ALA A 226 -16.25 -18.70 -7.32
C ALA A 226 -16.63 -19.79 -8.34
N ALA A 227 -16.19 -19.63 -9.60
CA ALA A 227 -16.37 -20.66 -10.63
C ALA A 227 -15.60 -21.95 -10.31
N ALA A 228 -14.36 -21.83 -9.81
CA ALA A 228 -13.56 -22.97 -9.37
C ALA A 228 -14.22 -23.69 -8.17
N GLU A 229 -14.72 -22.96 -7.18
CA GLU A 229 -15.40 -23.51 -6.00
C GLU A 229 -16.66 -24.28 -6.36
N HIS A 230 -17.48 -23.71 -7.25
CA HIS A 230 -18.69 -24.37 -7.73
C HIS A 230 -18.37 -25.67 -8.50
N LEU A 231 -17.22 -25.75 -9.16
CA LEU A 231 -16.74 -26.99 -9.79
C LEU A 231 -16.17 -27.97 -8.76
N ALA A 232 -15.36 -27.50 -7.81
CA ALA A 232 -14.77 -28.33 -6.75
C ALA A 232 -15.83 -29.09 -5.94
N ALA A 233 -16.96 -28.45 -5.64
CA ALA A 233 -18.09 -29.05 -4.94
C ALA A 233 -18.70 -30.28 -5.65
N ARG A 234 -18.43 -30.47 -6.95
CA ARG A 234 -19.01 -31.55 -7.78
C ARG A 234 -18.02 -32.66 -8.15
N VAL A 235 -16.72 -32.42 -8.00
CA VAL A 235 -15.66 -33.33 -8.51
C VAL A 235 -14.96 -34.09 -7.37
N CYS A 236 -15.02 -33.58 -6.12
CA CYS A 236 -14.28 -34.05 -4.94
C CYS A 236 -12.73 -34.03 -5.08
N ASP A 237 -12.11 -33.71 -3.94
CA ASP A 237 -10.68 -33.47 -3.63
C ASP A 237 -9.96 -32.24 -4.24
N GLY A 238 -10.04 -31.12 -3.50
CA GLY A 238 -8.88 -30.73 -2.69
C GLY A 238 -7.80 -29.84 -3.29
N ASP A 239 -8.00 -29.19 -4.45
CA ASP A 239 -6.99 -28.27 -4.99
C ASP A 239 -6.66 -27.15 -3.99
N SER A 240 -5.52 -27.29 -3.30
CA SER A 240 -5.09 -26.41 -2.22
C SER A 240 -4.99 -24.93 -2.62
N ARG A 241 -4.96 -24.61 -3.92
CA ARG A 241 -4.98 -23.23 -4.42
C ARG A 241 -6.31 -22.53 -4.19
N VAL A 242 -7.42 -23.28 -4.19
CA VAL A 242 -8.76 -22.72 -3.92
C VAL A 242 -8.84 -22.17 -2.49
N PRO A 243 -8.62 -22.97 -1.42
CA PRO A 243 -8.60 -22.43 -0.07
C PRO A 243 -7.44 -21.44 0.13
N LEU A 244 -6.27 -21.64 -0.49
CA LEU A 244 -5.17 -20.66 -0.37
C LEU A 244 -5.59 -19.26 -0.87
N LEU A 245 -6.15 -19.18 -2.09
CA LEU A 245 -6.56 -17.91 -2.67
C LEU A 245 -7.76 -17.31 -1.94
N ARG A 246 -8.74 -18.13 -1.52
CA ARG A 246 -9.85 -17.66 -0.68
C ARG A 246 -9.34 -17.05 0.62
N GLY A 247 -8.43 -17.74 1.30
CA GLY A 247 -7.78 -17.25 2.51
C GLY A 247 -7.02 -15.94 2.28
N ILE A 248 -6.27 -15.81 1.18
CA ILE A 248 -5.60 -14.55 0.81
C ILE A 248 -6.62 -13.42 0.60
N ILE A 249 -7.68 -13.64 -0.19
CA ILE A 249 -8.70 -12.63 -0.47
C ILE A 249 -9.40 -12.20 0.83
N THR A 250 -9.76 -13.16 1.70
CA THR A 250 -10.37 -12.91 3.01
C THR A 250 -9.43 -12.12 3.92
N LEU A 251 -8.15 -12.47 3.98
CA LEU A 251 -7.15 -11.73 4.76
C LEU A 251 -6.98 -10.28 4.26
N ARG A 252 -7.09 -10.06 2.95
CA ARG A 252 -6.83 -8.76 2.32
C ARG A 252 -8.04 -7.84 2.22
N SER A 253 -9.26 -8.38 2.23
CA SER A 253 -10.49 -7.59 2.01
C SER A 253 -11.68 -7.99 2.87
N GLY A 254 -11.64 -9.13 3.57
CA GLY A 254 -12.72 -9.62 4.43
C GLY A 254 -12.36 -9.57 5.92
N HIS A 255 -13.16 -10.25 6.74
CA HIS A 255 -12.88 -10.41 8.16
C HIS A 255 -11.62 -11.26 8.35
N ALA A 256 -10.49 -10.64 8.69
CA ALA A 256 -9.17 -11.27 8.64
C ALA A 256 -9.06 -12.58 9.46
N PRO A 257 -9.66 -12.71 10.66
CA PRO A 257 -9.71 -13.98 11.38
C PRO A 257 -10.33 -15.16 10.61
N ALA A 258 -11.30 -14.90 9.73
CA ALA A 258 -11.97 -15.95 8.96
C ALA A 258 -11.08 -16.59 7.88
N ALA A 259 -9.93 -15.98 7.56
CA ALA A 259 -8.97 -16.55 6.61
C ALA A 259 -8.22 -17.77 7.17
N LEU A 260 -8.25 -18.00 8.49
CA LEU A 260 -7.41 -19.02 9.13
C LEU A 260 -7.69 -20.43 8.64
N ASP A 261 -8.96 -20.82 8.58
CA ASP A 261 -9.35 -22.20 8.25
C ASP A 261 -8.94 -22.54 6.82
N ASP A 262 -9.18 -21.62 5.88
CA ASP A 262 -8.76 -21.73 4.49
C ASP A 262 -7.23 -21.81 4.35
N LEU A 263 -6.49 -20.95 5.04
CA LEU A 263 -5.02 -20.95 4.97
C LEU A 263 -4.40 -22.18 5.64
N ALA A 264 -4.99 -22.66 6.73
CA ALA A 264 -4.58 -23.89 7.40
C ALA A 264 -4.86 -25.13 6.51
N ALA A 265 -6.05 -25.18 5.89
CA ALA A 265 -6.39 -26.23 4.93
C ALA A 265 -5.44 -26.23 3.73
N ALA A 266 -5.07 -25.05 3.22
CA ALA A 266 -4.08 -24.91 2.16
C ALA A 266 -2.67 -25.40 2.56
N ALA A 267 -2.29 -25.26 3.84
CA ALA A 267 -1.02 -25.75 4.34
C ALA A 267 -0.95 -27.29 4.39
N THR A 268 -2.09 -27.97 4.53
CA THR A 268 -2.18 -29.43 4.64
C THR A 268 -2.69 -30.14 3.39
N GLY A 269 -3.23 -29.41 2.40
CA GLY A 269 -3.85 -29.97 1.21
C GLY A 269 -2.86 -30.51 0.16
N GLU A 270 -3.29 -31.50 -0.61
CA GLU A 270 -2.55 -32.08 -1.74
C GLU A 270 -2.69 -31.22 -3.04
N PRO A 271 -1.74 -31.25 -3.99
CA PRO A 271 -0.41 -31.85 -3.89
C PRO A 271 0.51 -31.07 -2.94
N HIS A 272 1.02 -31.76 -1.91
CA HIS A 272 1.76 -31.17 -0.81
C HIS A 272 3.25 -31.00 -1.17
N THR A 273 3.76 -29.76 -1.14
CA THR A 273 5.22 -29.53 -1.08
C THR A 273 5.55 -28.74 0.19
N PRO A 274 6.67 -29.04 0.87
CA PRO A 274 7.06 -28.30 2.07
C PRO A 274 7.14 -26.79 1.85
N ALA A 275 7.61 -26.36 0.68
CA ALA A 275 7.67 -24.94 0.32
C ALA A 275 6.27 -24.28 0.24
N ARG A 276 5.26 -24.94 -0.34
CA ARG A 276 3.89 -24.41 -0.39
C ARG A 276 3.26 -24.33 0.99
N ALA A 277 3.47 -25.37 1.81
CA ALA A 277 2.95 -25.41 3.16
C ALA A 277 3.56 -24.31 4.03
N VAL A 278 4.87 -24.06 3.97
CA VAL A 278 5.52 -22.95 4.67
C VAL A 278 4.95 -21.60 4.22
N ARG A 279 4.71 -21.39 2.92
CA ARG A 279 4.11 -20.15 2.40
C ARG A 279 2.67 -19.95 2.90
N ALA A 280 1.87 -21.00 2.97
CA ALA A 280 0.53 -20.95 3.56
C ALA A 280 0.59 -20.65 5.08
N LEU A 281 1.51 -21.29 5.81
CA LEU A 281 1.73 -21.01 7.24
C LEU A 281 2.26 -19.60 7.49
N ALA A 282 3.04 -19.04 6.55
CA ALA A 282 3.46 -17.64 6.61
C ALA A 282 2.26 -16.69 6.54
N LEU A 283 1.26 -16.99 5.71
CA LEU A 283 0.00 -16.25 5.66
C LEU A 283 -0.82 -16.44 6.95
N VAL A 284 -0.82 -17.62 7.58
CA VAL A 284 -1.46 -17.83 8.89
C VAL A 284 -0.84 -16.93 9.96
N ALA A 285 0.48 -16.82 10.00
CA ALA A 285 1.13 -15.89 10.92
C ALA A 285 0.88 -14.43 10.56
N GLU A 286 0.74 -14.10 9.27
CA GLU A 286 0.34 -12.77 8.83
C GLU A 286 -1.06 -12.40 9.32
N VAL A 287 -2.01 -13.35 9.33
CA VAL A 287 -3.32 -13.16 10.00
C VAL A 287 -3.06 -12.78 11.46
N GLY A 288 -2.24 -13.54 12.19
CA GLY A 288 -1.88 -13.24 13.57
C GLY A 288 -1.27 -11.85 13.79
N HIS A 289 -0.43 -11.40 12.85
CA HIS A 289 0.14 -10.07 12.85
C HIS A 289 -0.94 -9.01 12.66
N TYR A 290 -1.72 -9.03 11.58
CA TYR A 290 -2.74 -8.00 11.32
C TYR A 290 -3.85 -7.95 12.36
N THR A 291 -4.27 -9.11 12.88
CA THR A 291 -5.27 -9.15 13.96
C THR A 291 -4.66 -8.81 15.31
N GLY A 292 -3.32 -8.84 15.46
CA GLY A 292 -2.63 -8.68 16.74
C GLY A 292 -2.78 -9.87 17.69
N ASP A 293 -3.21 -11.03 17.18
CA ASP A 293 -3.24 -12.30 17.93
C ASP A 293 -2.01 -13.14 17.59
N LEU A 294 -0.88 -12.79 18.20
CA LEU A 294 0.41 -13.46 17.96
C LEU A 294 0.44 -14.94 18.38
N ARG A 295 -0.59 -15.44 19.08
CA ARG A 295 -0.76 -16.89 19.32
C ARG A 295 -0.88 -17.66 18.00
N ARG A 296 -1.45 -17.03 16.96
CA ARG A 296 -1.57 -17.61 15.61
C ARG A 296 -0.21 -17.72 14.92
N CYS A 297 0.65 -16.72 15.09
CA CYS A 297 2.05 -16.80 14.63
C CYS A 297 2.77 -17.98 15.28
N HIS A 298 2.51 -18.22 16.57
CA HIS A 298 3.07 -19.37 17.27
C HIS A 298 2.54 -20.73 16.78
N GLN A 299 1.23 -20.82 16.50
CA GLN A 299 0.66 -22.04 15.90
C GLN A 299 1.30 -22.33 14.54
N ALA A 300 1.45 -21.30 13.69
CA ALA A 300 2.11 -21.40 12.41
C ALA A 300 3.58 -21.84 12.54
N ALA A 301 4.34 -21.22 13.45
CA ALA A 301 5.74 -21.58 13.71
C ALA A 301 5.88 -23.05 14.14
N ARG A 302 5.03 -23.54 15.06
CA ARG A 302 5.05 -24.95 15.48
C ARG A 302 4.72 -25.92 14.35
N ALA A 303 3.75 -25.58 13.51
CA ALA A 303 3.40 -26.39 12.35
C ALA A 303 4.55 -26.44 11.34
N SER A 304 5.21 -25.30 11.12
CA SER A 304 6.40 -25.18 10.27
C SER A 304 7.59 -26.00 10.78
N GLU A 305 7.88 -25.95 12.08
CA GLU A 305 8.93 -26.79 12.69
C GLU A 305 8.61 -28.28 12.60
N ALA A 306 7.34 -28.66 12.80
CA ALA A 306 6.90 -30.05 12.64
C ALA A 306 7.03 -30.53 11.19
N LEU A 307 6.80 -29.66 10.22
CA LEU A 307 7.04 -29.93 8.81
C LEU A 307 8.54 -30.09 8.52
N ALA A 308 9.38 -29.18 9.00
CA ALA A 308 10.84 -29.23 8.83
C ALA A 308 11.49 -30.48 9.43
N ARG A 309 10.88 -31.09 10.47
CA ARG A 309 11.36 -32.37 11.03
C ARG A 309 11.00 -33.59 10.19
N ARG A 310 9.94 -33.52 9.38
CA ARG A 310 9.42 -34.65 8.59
C ARG A 310 9.89 -34.63 7.14
N CYS A 311 10.36 -33.49 6.67
CA CYS A 311 10.77 -33.28 5.30
C CYS A 311 12.22 -32.78 5.25
N PRO A 312 12.98 -33.09 4.18
CA PRO A 312 14.30 -32.52 4.00
C PRO A 312 14.20 -30.98 3.94
N PRO A 313 15.22 -30.26 4.42
CA PRO A 313 15.25 -28.80 4.35
C PRO A 313 15.14 -28.34 2.89
N SER A 314 14.40 -27.24 2.69
CA SER A 314 14.28 -26.64 1.37
C SER A 314 15.62 -26.01 0.97
N ALA A 315 15.95 -26.00 -0.32
CA ALA A 315 17.09 -25.21 -0.81
C ALA A 315 16.70 -23.75 -1.10
N ASP A 316 15.42 -23.38 -0.98
CA ASP A 316 14.90 -22.05 -1.31
C ASP A 316 15.16 -21.06 -0.15
N PRO A 317 15.99 -20.02 -0.36
CA PRO A 317 16.25 -19.00 0.66
C PRO A 317 14.98 -18.27 1.12
N ALA A 318 13.96 -18.16 0.25
CA ALA A 318 12.67 -17.58 0.63
C ALA A 318 12.00 -18.40 1.74
N VAL A 319 12.02 -19.73 1.61
CA VAL A 319 11.42 -20.64 2.60
C VAL A 319 12.16 -20.53 3.93
N HIS A 320 13.49 -20.46 3.92
CA HIS A 320 14.28 -20.24 5.13
C HIS A 320 13.98 -18.89 5.79
N ALA A 321 13.96 -17.81 5.02
CA ALA A 321 13.63 -16.47 5.51
C ALA A 321 12.23 -16.41 6.14
N LEU A 322 11.25 -17.05 5.50
CA LEU A 322 9.88 -17.18 6.01
C LEU A 322 9.88 -17.95 7.32
N LEU A 323 10.47 -19.15 7.37
CA LEU A 323 10.54 -19.98 8.58
C LEU A 323 11.16 -19.23 9.76
N ALA A 324 12.33 -18.62 9.54
CA ALA A 324 13.05 -17.89 10.58
C ALA A 324 12.24 -16.69 11.10
N GLY A 325 11.61 -15.91 10.21
CA GLY A 325 10.80 -14.75 10.60
C GLY A 325 9.54 -15.15 11.38
N LEU A 326 8.91 -16.28 11.02
CA LEU A 326 7.75 -16.83 11.72
C LEU A 326 8.10 -17.25 13.15
N ILE A 327 9.19 -18.01 13.29
CA ILE A 327 9.68 -18.49 14.59
C ILE A 327 10.10 -17.29 15.45
N GLY A 328 10.84 -16.34 14.87
CA GLY A 328 11.30 -15.14 15.57
C GLY A 328 10.16 -14.26 16.10
N THR A 329 9.14 -14.04 15.27
CA THR A 329 7.93 -13.28 15.67
C THR A 329 7.15 -14.01 16.76
N ALA A 330 7.02 -15.33 16.65
CA ALA A 330 6.32 -16.16 17.64
C ALA A 330 7.02 -16.18 19.01
N ALA A 331 8.35 -16.32 19.02
CA ALA A 331 9.15 -16.33 20.24
C ALA A 331 9.09 -14.98 20.98
N SER A 332 9.17 -13.87 20.23
CA SER A 332 9.02 -12.51 20.74
C SER A 332 7.66 -12.28 21.42
N GLY A 333 6.59 -12.92 20.93
CA GLY A 333 5.25 -12.86 21.51
C GLY A 333 5.10 -13.56 22.86
N ARG A 334 6.05 -14.42 23.25
CA ARG A 334 6.06 -15.18 24.52
C ARG A 334 7.08 -14.71 25.54
N GLY A 335 7.80 -13.62 25.25
CA GLY A 335 8.91 -13.16 26.09
C GLY A 335 10.14 -14.08 26.05
N ARG A 336 10.26 -14.93 25.02
CA ARG A 336 11.50 -15.65 24.69
C ARG A 336 12.35 -14.81 23.76
N ASP A 337 12.67 -13.61 24.21
CA ASP A 337 13.15 -12.57 23.32
C ASP A 337 14.50 -12.95 22.68
N GLY A 338 15.42 -13.60 23.42
CA GLY A 338 16.73 -14.01 22.90
C GLY A 338 16.65 -14.97 21.71
N GLU A 339 15.90 -16.07 21.85
CA GLU A 339 15.63 -17.01 20.74
C GLU A 339 14.93 -16.29 19.56
N GLY A 340 14.01 -15.37 19.87
CA GLY A 340 13.29 -14.61 18.86
C GLY A 340 14.21 -13.74 18.02
N ILE A 341 15.11 -13.00 18.66
CA ILE A 341 16.02 -12.04 18.02
C ILE A 341 16.95 -12.72 17.01
N ASP A 342 17.55 -13.85 17.37
CA ASP A 342 18.46 -14.56 16.48
C ASP A 342 17.74 -15.05 15.22
N ARG A 343 16.51 -15.55 15.37
CA ARG A 343 15.68 -15.98 14.23
C ARG A 343 15.17 -14.81 13.37
N LEU A 344 14.92 -13.65 13.96
CA LEU A 344 14.61 -12.44 13.19
C LEU A 344 15.84 -11.97 12.38
N ARG A 345 17.06 -12.04 12.93
CA ARG A 345 18.29 -11.72 12.20
C ARG A 345 18.58 -12.70 11.07
N GLU A 346 18.33 -13.98 11.30
CA GLU A 346 18.41 -15.03 10.27
C GLU A 346 17.42 -14.75 9.13
N SER A 347 16.17 -14.39 9.45
CA SER A 347 15.15 -14.00 8.47
C SER A 347 15.62 -12.88 7.54
N VAL A 348 16.19 -11.81 8.10
CA VAL A 348 16.74 -10.69 7.33
C VAL A 348 17.90 -11.15 6.44
N THR A 349 18.78 -12.00 6.95
CA THR A 349 19.96 -12.47 6.22
C THR A 349 19.60 -13.37 5.04
N GLU A 350 18.71 -14.34 5.26
CA GLU A 350 18.28 -15.27 4.20
C GLU A 350 17.45 -14.58 3.12
N ALA A 351 16.60 -13.61 3.49
CA ALA A 351 15.76 -12.91 2.53
C ALA A 351 16.57 -12.14 1.47
N ARG A 352 17.76 -11.63 1.81
CA ARG A 352 18.65 -10.94 0.85
C ARG A 352 19.11 -11.82 -0.31
N ARG A 353 19.05 -13.14 -0.15
CA ARG A 353 19.41 -14.12 -1.18
C ARG A 353 18.21 -14.56 -2.02
N SER A 354 17.07 -13.90 -1.85
CA SER A 354 15.80 -14.23 -2.51
C SER A 354 15.22 -13.00 -3.21
N ASP A 355 14.48 -13.24 -4.28
CA ASP A 355 13.60 -12.25 -4.91
C ASP A 355 12.13 -12.51 -4.58
N ASP A 356 11.81 -13.26 -3.52
CA ASP A 356 10.43 -13.51 -3.12
C ASP A 356 9.85 -12.30 -2.36
N PRO A 357 8.80 -11.62 -2.87
CA PRO A 357 8.27 -10.42 -2.23
C PRO A 357 7.73 -10.69 -0.82
N ALA A 358 7.17 -11.87 -0.55
CA ALA A 358 6.61 -12.19 0.76
C ALA A 358 7.71 -12.40 1.81
N ALA A 359 8.80 -13.09 1.45
CA ALA A 359 9.97 -13.26 2.29
C ALA A 359 10.64 -11.91 2.60
N LEU A 360 10.79 -11.03 1.60
CA LEU A 360 11.39 -9.70 1.77
C LEU A 360 10.52 -8.77 2.63
N VAL A 361 9.19 -8.86 2.51
CA VAL A 361 8.28 -8.16 3.41
C VAL A 361 8.40 -8.68 4.84
N LEU A 362 8.46 -10.00 5.04
CA LEU A 362 8.65 -10.54 6.39
C LEU A 362 10.00 -10.12 6.98
N ALA A 363 11.07 -10.09 6.18
CA ALA A 363 12.35 -9.56 6.60
C ALA A 363 12.28 -8.07 6.99
N THR A 364 11.48 -7.27 6.27
CA THR A 364 11.21 -5.88 6.67
C THR A 364 10.56 -5.82 8.05
N VAL A 365 9.54 -6.64 8.30
CA VAL A 365 8.87 -6.73 9.61
C VAL A 365 9.85 -7.20 10.70
N SER A 366 10.71 -8.17 10.38
CA SER A 366 11.75 -8.66 11.30
C SER A 366 12.74 -7.56 11.68
N ALA A 367 13.22 -6.80 10.70
CA ALA A 367 14.13 -5.67 10.92
C ALA A 367 13.48 -4.54 11.75
N LEU A 368 12.21 -4.21 11.47
CA LEU A 368 11.44 -3.28 12.29
C LEU A 368 11.29 -3.75 13.75
N CYS A 369 11.06 -5.04 13.97
CA CYS A 369 11.01 -5.62 15.32
C CYS A 369 12.37 -5.57 16.05
N LEU A 370 13.48 -5.63 15.31
CA LEU A 370 14.84 -5.53 15.84
C LEU A 370 15.28 -4.07 16.09
N GLY A 371 14.54 -3.09 15.56
CA GLY A 371 14.94 -1.68 15.54
C GLY A 371 16.11 -1.41 14.58
N ASP A 372 16.29 -2.26 13.56
CA ASP A 372 17.29 -2.09 12.51
C ASP A 372 16.64 -1.41 11.29
N ASP A 373 16.53 -0.08 11.40
CA ASP A 373 15.82 0.76 10.44
C ASP A 373 16.44 0.72 9.03
N ASP A 374 17.76 0.61 8.93
CA ASP A 374 18.47 0.53 7.65
C ASP A 374 18.17 -0.79 6.93
N GLN A 375 18.16 -1.91 7.67
CA GLN A 375 17.76 -3.20 7.10
C GLN A 375 16.29 -3.25 6.73
N ALA A 376 15.41 -2.61 7.52
CA ALA A 376 14.00 -2.50 7.17
C ALA A 376 13.82 -1.72 5.86
N LEU A 377 14.54 -0.61 5.69
CA LEU A 377 14.47 0.19 4.47
C LEU A 377 15.07 -0.55 3.25
N ALA A 378 16.18 -1.27 3.43
CA ALA A 378 16.79 -2.06 2.37
C ALA A 378 15.88 -3.22 1.91
N ALA A 379 15.38 -4.03 2.84
CA ALA A 379 14.51 -5.16 2.54
C ALA A 379 13.19 -4.71 1.88
N SER A 380 12.61 -3.59 2.33
CA SER A 380 11.34 -3.09 1.76
C SER A 380 11.50 -2.54 0.34
N ARG A 381 12.64 -1.92 0.01
CA ARG A 381 12.98 -1.52 -1.37
C ARG A 381 13.19 -2.72 -2.28
N HIS A 382 13.87 -3.75 -1.78
CA HIS A 382 14.04 -5.00 -2.52
C HIS A 382 12.69 -5.67 -2.77
N ALA A 383 11.80 -5.72 -1.77
CA ALA A 383 10.44 -6.25 -1.93
C ALA A 383 9.65 -5.52 -3.04
N GLU A 384 9.75 -4.18 -3.11
CA GLU A 384 9.13 -3.40 -4.19
C GLU A 384 9.71 -3.76 -5.56
N THR A 385 11.04 -3.81 -5.68
CA THR A 385 11.73 -4.15 -6.94
C THR A 385 11.37 -5.56 -7.42
N ALA A 386 11.39 -6.54 -6.51
CA ALA A 386 11.04 -7.93 -6.79
C ALA A 386 9.60 -8.07 -7.28
N ALA A 387 8.64 -7.45 -6.59
CA ALA A 387 7.23 -7.47 -7.00
C ALA A 387 7.03 -6.84 -8.39
N ARG A 388 7.73 -5.74 -8.70
CA ARG A 388 7.67 -5.11 -10.03
C ARG A 388 8.26 -5.99 -11.12
N ALA A 389 9.42 -6.61 -10.88
CA ALA A 389 10.08 -7.49 -11.83
C ALA A 389 9.22 -8.71 -12.19
N GLN A 390 8.43 -9.21 -11.23
CA GLN A 390 7.52 -10.35 -11.41
C GLN A 390 6.14 -9.94 -11.95
N GLY A 391 5.84 -8.65 -12.07
CA GLY A 391 4.50 -8.16 -12.43
C GLY A 391 3.44 -8.43 -11.34
N ASP A 392 3.84 -8.75 -10.11
CA ASP A 392 2.93 -9.00 -8.98
C ASP A 392 2.43 -7.67 -8.39
N ALA A 393 1.41 -7.12 -9.04
CA ALA A 393 0.75 -5.90 -8.61
C ALA A 393 0.08 -6.06 -7.23
N ALA A 394 -0.34 -7.26 -6.84
CA ALA A 394 -0.95 -7.50 -5.53
C ALA A 394 0.05 -7.49 -4.36
N ALA A 395 1.32 -7.80 -4.60
CA ALA A 395 2.35 -7.71 -3.56
C ALA A 395 2.77 -6.26 -3.24
N LEU A 396 2.63 -5.33 -4.20
CA LEU A 396 3.13 -3.96 -4.06
C LEU A 396 2.55 -3.16 -2.88
N PRO A 397 1.23 -3.14 -2.62
CA PRO A 397 0.67 -2.37 -1.51
C PRO A 397 1.31 -2.73 -0.16
N ARG A 398 1.54 -4.01 0.09
CA ARG A 398 2.13 -4.50 1.33
C ARG A 398 3.61 -4.15 1.45
N ALA A 399 4.39 -4.30 0.38
CA ALA A 399 5.79 -3.88 0.36
C ALA A 399 5.94 -2.39 0.69
N LEU A 400 5.05 -1.56 0.12
CA LEU A 400 5.03 -0.12 0.36
C LEU A 400 4.50 0.25 1.74
N GLU A 401 3.55 -0.50 2.31
CA GLU A 401 3.07 -0.31 3.69
C GLU A 401 4.24 -0.39 4.68
N PHE A 402 4.99 -1.48 4.65
CA PHE A 402 6.12 -1.64 5.57
C PHE A 402 7.31 -0.75 5.23
N ARG A 403 7.47 -0.34 3.95
CA ARG A 403 8.42 0.73 3.59
C ARG A 403 8.04 2.06 4.24
N ALA A 404 6.76 2.43 4.23
CA ALA A 404 6.30 3.66 4.88
C ALA A 404 6.56 3.63 6.39
N TYR A 405 6.34 2.49 7.05
CA TYR A 405 6.70 2.34 8.48
C TYR A 405 8.20 2.48 8.71
N ALA A 406 9.06 1.82 7.93
CA ALA A 406 10.51 1.98 8.03
C ALA A 406 10.95 3.43 7.81
N GLU A 407 10.37 4.13 6.82
CA GLU A 407 10.66 5.53 6.57
C GLU A 407 10.27 6.45 7.74
N VAL A 408 9.20 6.14 8.49
CA VAL A 408 8.85 6.89 9.71
C VAL A 408 9.93 6.76 10.78
N TRP A 409 10.38 5.54 11.06
CA TRP A 409 11.33 5.27 12.14
C TRP A 409 12.73 5.79 11.83
N SER A 410 13.12 5.80 10.54
CA SER A 410 14.34 6.48 10.06
C SER A 410 14.20 8.01 9.93
N GLY A 411 13.11 8.62 10.40
CA GLY A 411 12.87 10.08 10.37
C GLY A 411 12.56 10.68 9.00
N ARG A 412 12.26 9.88 7.98
CA ARG A 412 11.96 10.32 6.60
C ARG A 412 10.45 10.57 6.39
N LEU A 413 9.83 11.39 7.23
CA LEU A 413 8.36 11.60 7.25
C LEU A 413 7.75 12.03 5.91
N PRO A 414 8.36 12.93 5.10
CA PRO A 414 7.82 13.27 3.78
C PRO A 414 7.81 12.07 2.82
N ALA A 415 8.86 11.25 2.84
CA ALA A 415 8.94 10.03 2.05
C ALA A 415 7.86 9.04 2.52
N ALA A 416 7.75 8.82 3.84
CA ALA A 416 6.74 7.94 4.42
C ALA A 416 5.32 8.33 4.00
N THR A 417 5.00 9.62 4.00
CA THR A 417 3.69 10.15 3.57
C THR A 417 3.44 9.82 2.09
N SER A 418 4.40 10.11 1.22
CA SER A 418 4.30 9.85 -0.23
C SER A 418 4.15 8.35 -0.52
N THR A 419 4.98 7.53 0.13
CA THR A 419 4.94 6.07 0.03
C THR A 419 3.61 5.50 0.49
N ALA A 420 3.11 5.91 1.65
CA ALA A 420 1.83 5.45 2.20
C ALA A 420 0.63 5.87 1.33
N LEU A 421 0.61 7.10 0.81
CA LEU A 421 -0.46 7.55 -0.09
C LEU A 421 -0.45 6.79 -1.42
N ARG A 422 0.73 6.47 -1.96
CA ARG A 422 0.85 5.62 -3.15
C ARG A 422 0.39 4.20 -2.86
N ALA A 423 0.81 3.62 -1.73
CA ALA A 423 0.37 2.30 -1.29
C ALA A 423 -1.16 2.24 -1.13
N LEU A 424 -1.76 3.30 -0.59
CA LEU A 424 -3.20 3.38 -0.33
C LEU A 424 -4.00 3.34 -1.64
N ARG A 425 -3.56 4.10 -2.65
CA ARG A 425 -4.17 4.04 -3.99
C ARG A 425 -4.06 2.64 -4.59
N LEU A 426 -2.88 2.04 -4.55
CA LEU A 426 -2.66 0.69 -5.08
C LEU A 426 -3.49 -0.36 -4.32
N ALA A 427 -3.64 -0.23 -3.00
CA ALA A 427 -4.49 -1.11 -2.20
C ALA A 427 -5.95 -1.04 -2.66
N HIS A 428 -6.50 0.16 -2.87
CA HIS A 428 -7.86 0.33 -3.41
C HIS A 428 -7.99 -0.21 -4.84
N GLU A 429 -7.04 0.12 -5.73
CA GLU A 429 -7.03 -0.34 -7.13
C GLU A 429 -6.98 -1.86 -7.25
N THR A 430 -6.26 -2.53 -6.35
CA THR A 430 -6.14 -3.99 -6.28
C THR A 430 -7.19 -4.64 -5.36
N GLY A 431 -8.07 -3.85 -4.72
CA GLY A 431 -9.14 -4.35 -3.84
C GLY A 431 -8.67 -5.03 -2.56
N GLN A 432 -7.61 -4.51 -1.96
CA GLN A 432 -7.00 -4.96 -0.71
C GLN A 432 -7.34 -3.98 0.43
N ASP A 433 -8.63 -3.87 0.75
CA ASP A 433 -9.19 -2.85 1.64
C ASP A 433 -8.68 -2.96 3.10
N ASN A 434 -8.22 -4.13 3.56
CA ASN A 434 -7.58 -4.27 4.87
C ASN A 434 -6.20 -3.61 4.91
N ILE A 435 -5.42 -3.69 3.82
CA ILE A 435 -4.14 -2.97 3.70
C ILE A 435 -4.41 -1.47 3.65
N ALA A 436 -5.43 -1.04 2.91
CA ALA A 436 -5.85 0.36 2.90
C ALA A 436 -6.18 0.86 4.32
N CYS A 437 -6.88 0.05 5.13
CA CYS A 437 -7.16 0.38 6.54
C CYS A 437 -5.88 0.54 7.39
N HIS A 438 -4.88 -0.34 7.25
CA HIS A 438 -3.61 -0.18 7.96
C HIS A 438 -2.88 1.10 7.54
N LEU A 439 -2.85 1.39 6.24
CA LEU A 439 -2.23 2.60 5.69
C LEU A 439 -2.93 3.88 6.17
N GLN A 440 -4.26 3.87 6.31
CA GLN A 440 -5.01 4.98 6.91
C GLN A 440 -4.59 5.19 8.38
N ALA A 441 -4.46 4.12 9.16
CA ALA A 441 -3.98 4.20 10.54
C ALA A 441 -2.50 4.67 10.63
N GLY A 442 -1.64 4.21 9.72
CA GLY A 442 -0.25 4.67 9.60
C GLY A 442 -0.15 6.15 9.22
N LEU A 443 -0.94 6.61 8.24
CA LEU A 443 -1.06 8.01 7.87
C LEU A 443 -1.59 8.88 9.02
N ALA A 444 -2.46 8.34 9.88
CA ALA A 444 -2.89 9.04 11.08
C ALA A 444 -1.72 9.29 12.05
N LEU A 445 -0.86 8.28 12.26
CA LEU A 445 0.33 8.43 13.10
C LEU A 445 1.32 9.44 12.50
N ILE A 446 1.54 9.40 11.18
CA ILE A 446 2.39 10.38 10.49
C ILE A 446 1.83 11.80 10.67
N ALA A 447 0.52 11.99 10.49
CA ALA A 447 -0.14 13.28 10.69
C ALA A 447 -0.06 13.75 12.16
N ALA A 448 -0.17 12.84 13.12
CA ALA A 448 0.01 13.15 14.54
C ALA A 448 1.43 13.65 14.84
N ILE A 449 2.44 13.01 14.26
CA ILE A 449 3.85 13.43 14.37
C ILE A 449 4.06 14.80 13.72
N GLN A 450 3.47 15.04 12.54
CA GLN A 450 3.52 16.33 11.85
C GLN A 450 2.77 17.44 12.59
N GLY A 451 1.88 17.09 13.52
CA GLY A 451 1.04 18.04 14.24
C GLY A 451 -0.24 18.43 13.52
N ASP A 452 -0.58 17.76 12.41
CA ASP A 452 -1.86 17.95 11.70
C ASP A 452 -2.96 17.12 12.36
N ALA A 453 -3.55 17.72 13.39
CA ALA A 453 -4.64 17.10 14.13
C ALA A 453 -5.89 16.81 13.29
N GLY A 454 -6.20 17.69 12.32
CA GLY A 454 -7.38 17.55 11.48
C GLY A 454 -7.27 16.30 10.61
N THR A 455 -6.13 16.15 9.94
CA THR A 455 -5.82 14.96 9.14
C THR A 455 -5.72 13.72 10.00
N CYS A 456 -5.02 13.77 11.15
CA CYS A 456 -4.92 12.64 12.08
C CYS A 456 -6.31 12.10 12.47
N LEU A 457 -7.20 12.98 12.95
CA LEU A 457 -8.55 12.59 13.37
C LEU A 457 -9.39 12.05 12.21
N ALA A 458 -9.29 12.64 11.02
CA ALA A 458 -10.01 12.16 9.85
C ALA A 458 -9.55 10.75 9.44
N ARG A 459 -8.23 10.50 9.45
CA ARG A 459 -7.61 9.21 9.11
C ARG A 459 -7.95 8.13 10.13
N VAL A 460 -7.92 8.44 11.44
CA VAL A 460 -8.37 7.53 12.50
C VAL A 460 -9.83 7.13 12.29
N ARG A 461 -10.73 8.10 12.05
CA ARG A 461 -12.16 7.79 11.80
C ARG A 461 -12.35 6.89 10.58
N SER A 462 -11.59 7.12 9.51
CA SER A 462 -11.62 6.29 8.31
C SER A 462 -11.19 4.85 8.57
N ALA A 463 -10.17 4.64 9.42
CA ALA A 463 -9.67 3.30 9.74
C ALA A 463 -10.55 2.57 10.76
N GLN A 464 -11.10 3.27 11.75
CA GLN A 464 -11.68 2.66 12.95
C GLN A 464 -12.87 1.73 12.66
N ALA A 465 -13.83 2.15 11.84
CA ALA A 465 -15.01 1.34 11.53
C ALA A 465 -14.65 0.08 10.72
N HIS A 466 -13.71 0.22 9.78
CA HIS A 466 -13.19 -0.89 8.98
C HIS A 466 -12.42 -1.88 9.87
N ALA A 467 -11.50 -1.37 10.71
CA ALA A 467 -10.71 -2.18 11.61
C ALA A 467 -11.55 -3.02 12.57
N ALA A 468 -12.59 -2.43 13.17
CA ALA A 468 -13.48 -3.14 14.09
C ALA A 468 -14.26 -4.26 13.39
N SER A 469 -14.82 -4.00 12.20
CA SER A 469 -15.60 -5.00 11.45
C SER A 469 -14.74 -6.10 10.84
N HIS A 470 -13.47 -5.83 10.54
CA HIS A 470 -12.56 -6.77 9.87
C HIS A 470 -11.57 -7.45 10.82
N GLY A 471 -11.61 -7.13 12.13
CA GLY A 471 -10.75 -7.72 13.15
C GLY A 471 -9.28 -7.28 13.05
N LEU A 472 -9.02 -6.02 12.71
CA LEU A 472 -7.67 -5.50 12.44
C LEU A 472 -7.08 -4.81 13.69
N GLY A 473 -6.48 -5.62 14.57
CA GLY A 473 -5.80 -5.15 15.78
C GLY A 473 -4.60 -4.24 15.50
N LEU A 474 -3.90 -4.41 14.37
CA LEU A 474 -2.80 -3.53 13.96
C LEU A 474 -3.28 -2.09 13.69
N ALA A 475 -4.30 -1.91 12.84
CA ALA A 475 -4.88 -0.58 12.57
C ALA A 475 -5.45 0.06 13.85
N THR A 476 -6.09 -0.74 14.70
CA THR A 476 -6.63 -0.27 15.99
C THR A 476 -5.52 0.28 16.88
N ALA A 477 -4.43 -0.48 17.05
CA ALA A 477 -3.30 -0.07 17.88
C ALA A 477 -2.58 1.17 17.33
N LEU A 478 -2.35 1.24 16.02
CA LEU A 478 -1.76 2.42 15.36
C LEU A 478 -2.63 3.67 15.54
N SER A 479 -3.96 3.52 15.43
CA SER A 479 -4.89 4.63 15.62
C SER A 479 -4.88 5.15 17.07
N ILE A 480 -4.84 4.25 18.05
CA ILE A 480 -4.74 4.63 19.47
C ILE A 480 -3.43 5.36 19.74
N TRP A 481 -2.33 4.86 19.18
CA TRP A 481 -1.03 5.49 19.33
C TRP A 481 -0.98 6.87 18.68
N ALA A 482 -1.54 7.04 17.47
CA ALA A 482 -1.62 8.33 16.80
C ALA A 482 -2.37 9.37 17.65
N LEU A 483 -3.51 8.99 18.25
CA LEU A 483 -4.26 9.86 19.15
C LEU A 483 -3.47 10.19 20.42
N ALA A 484 -2.83 9.20 21.04
CA ALA A 484 -2.04 9.42 22.25
C ALA A 484 -0.82 10.31 22.00
N TYR A 485 -0.16 10.14 20.85
CA TYR A 485 0.95 11.00 20.45
C TYR A 485 0.48 12.45 20.30
N LEU A 486 -0.67 12.66 19.65
CA LEU A 486 -1.27 13.98 19.47
C LEU A 486 -1.69 14.63 20.81
N ASP A 487 -2.28 13.86 21.72
CA ASP A 487 -2.64 14.36 23.06
C ASP A 487 -1.37 14.78 23.83
N LEU A 488 -0.32 13.94 23.78
CA LEU A 488 0.95 14.23 24.44
C LEU A 488 1.64 15.49 23.88
N THR A 489 1.61 15.68 22.56
CA THR A 489 2.16 16.89 21.90
C THR A 489 1.23 18.11 21.98
N ARG A 490 0.04 17.98 22.54
CA ARG A 490 -0.84 19.12 22.89
C ARG A 490 -0.76 19.51 24.36
N GLY A 491 0.03 18.79 25.15
CA GLY A 491 0.12 19.01 26.59
C GLY A 491 -1.00 18.35 27.39
N LEU A 492 -1.61 17.27 26.88
CA LEU A 492 -2.65 16.46 27.53
C LEU A 492 -2.09 15.09 27.95
N PRO A 493 -1.17 15.03 28.94
CA PRO A 493 -0.49 13.79 29.31
C PRO A 493 -1.42 12.75 29.96
N ALA A 494 -2.47 13.17 30.68
CA ALA A 494 -3.39 12.25 31.34
C ALA A 494 -4.24 11.47 30.33
N GLU A 495 -4.71 12.15 29.28
CA GLU A 495 -5.46 11.58 28.16
C GLU A 495 -4.58 10.62 27.36
N ALA A 496 -3.35 11.04 27.04
CA ALA A 496 -2.36 10.19 26.38
C ALA A 496 -2.06 8.92 27.21
N ALA A 497 -1.85 9.06 28.52
CA ALA A 497 -1.62 7.93 29.42
C ALA A 497 -2.84 7.00 29.49
N SER A 498 -4.06 7.54 29.52
CA SER A 498 -5.30 6.76 29.52
C SER A 498 -5.42 5.90 28.25
N ARG A 499 -5.19 6.48 27.07
CA ARG A 499 -5.21 5.76 25.79
C ARG A 499 -4.17 4.65 25.71
N LEU A 500 -2.93 4.96 26.11
CA LEU A 500 -1.83 3.98 26.06
C LEU A 500 -1.98 2.90 27.12
N ARG A 501 -2.57 3.21 28.29
CA ARG A 501 -2.96 2.21 29.29
C ARG A 501 -4.04 1.28 28.75
N ALA A 502 -5.03 1.80 28.03
CA ALA A 502 -6.05 0.98 27.37
C ALA A 502 -5.40 0.03 26.34
N LEU A 503 -4.51 0.55 25.49
CA LEU A 503 -3.72 -0.28 24.56
C LEU A 503 -2.89 -1.34 25.30
N ALA A 504 -2.30 -1.00 26.44
CA ALA A 504 -1.48 -1.92 27.21
C ALA A 504 -2.28 -3.13 27.75
N ARG A 505 -3.56 -2.92 28.06
CA ARG A 505 -4.50 -3.90 28.64
C ARG A 505 -5.31 -4.69 27.60
N MET A 506 -5.17 -4.38 26.31
CA MET A 506 -5.88 -5.10 25.25
C MET A 506 -5.49 -6.58 25.21
N ARG A 507 -6.49 -7.42 24.99
CA ARG A 507 -6.30 -8.87 24.82
C ARG A 507 -5.72 -9.15 23.42
N PRO A 508 -5.10 -10.34 23.21
CA PRO A 508 -4.71 -10.77 21.87
C PRO A 508 -5.90 -10.68 20.91
N GLY A 509 -5.75 -9.97 19.79
CA GLY A 509 -6.84 -9.71 18.84
C GLY A 509 -7.48 -8.31 18.94
N ASP A 510 -7.43 -7.67 20.11
CA ASP A 510 -8.06 -6.36 20.35
C ASP A 510 -7.09 -5.18 20.13
N GLY A 511 -5.80 -5.47 19.96
CA GLY A 511 -4.71 -4.51 19.71
C GLY A 511 -3.46 -5.25 19.24
N HIS A 512 -2.32 -4.56 19.10
CA HIS A 512 -1.11 -5.13 18.51
C HIS A 512 0.10 -5.08 19.47
N PRO A 513 0.66 -6.23 19.90
CA PRO A 513 1.75 -6.26 20.89
C PRO A 513 3.01 -5.50 20.46
N ALA A 514 3.38 -5.53 19.18
CA ALA A 514 4.53 -4.76 18.70
C ALA A 514 4.29 -3.25 18.76
N ILE A 515 3.07 -2.78 18.46
CA ILE A 515 2.74 -1.35 18.53
C ILE A 515 2.70 -0.89 19.99
N ARG A 516 2.13 -1.71 20.88
CA ARG A 516 2.20 -1.47 22.34
C ARG A 516 3.65 -1.29 22.79
N ARG A 517 4.55 -2.17 22.36
CA ARG A 517 5.98 -2.11 22.70
C ARG A 517 6.61 -0.82 22.21
N LEU A 518 6.44 -0.47 20.93
CA LEU A 518 6.97 0.77 20.34
C LEU A 518 6.38 2.05 20.97
N ALA A 519 5.12 2.00 21.42
CA ALA A 519 4.47 3.12 22.10
C ALA A 519 4.87 3.27 23.58
N THR A 520 5.61 2.30 24.16
CA THR A 520 5.92 2.29 25.61
C THR A 520 6.68 3.54 26.08
N PRO A 521 7.69 4.06 25.36
CA PRO A 521 8.37 5.29 25.79
C PRO A 521 7.44 6.50 25.87
N HIS A 522 6.46 6.59 24.96
CA HIS A 522 5.42 7.62 25.00
C HIS A 522 4.46 7.41 26.18
N TYR A 523 4.19 6.16 26.55
CA TYR A 523 3.37 5.84 27.72
C TYR A 523 4.08 6.21 29.02
N VAL A 524 5.37 5.91 29.15
CA VAL A 524 6.19 6.31 30.30
C VAL A 524 6.22 7.84 30.44
N GLU A 525 6.47 8.56 29.34
CA GLU A 525 6.45 10.03 29.33
C GLU A 525 5.08 10.58 29.77
N ALA A 526 4.00 10.06 29.19
CA ALA A 526 2.64 10.50 29.52
C ALA A 526 2.29 10.21 30.98
N ALA A 527 2.59 9.01 31.48
CA ALA A 527 2.31 8.61 32.85
C ALA A 527 3.13 9.41 33.87
N ALA A 528 4.43 9.61 33.62
CA ALA A 528 5.28 10.43 34.48
C ALA A 528 4.77 11.88 34.55
N ARG A 529 4.41 12.48 33.40
CA ARG A 529 3.86 13.84 33.35
C ARG A 529 2.45 13.97 33.94
N ALA A 530 1.69 12.88 33.96
CA ALA A 530 0.39 12.81 34.62
C ALA A 530 0.47 12.49 36.13
N GLY A 531 1.67 12.24 36.66
CA GLY A 531 1.88 11.89 38.07
C GLY A 531 1.58 10.43 38.43
N ASP A 532 1.36 9.54 37.45
CA ASP A 532 1.18 8.10 37.67
C ASP A 532 2.52 7.35 37.55
N GLU A 533 3.39 7.60 38.52
CA GLU A 533 4.72 7.02 38.59
C GLU A 533 4.73 5.48 38.71
N PRO A 534 3.84 4.82 39.50
CA PRO A 534 3.78 3.37 39.55
C PRO A 534 3.51 2.74 38.17
N ALA A 535 2.58 3.31 37.39
CA ALA A 535 2.32 2.82 36.05
C ALA A 535 3.50 3.04 35.10
N ALA A 536 4.19 4.18 35.21
CA ALA A 536 5.37 4.49 34.41
C ALA A 536 6.53 3.52 34.70
N ARG A 537 6.85 3.26 35.98
CA ARG A 537 7.88 2.31 36.40
C ARG A 537 7.57 0.88 35.94
N ALA A 538 6.31 0.44 36.07
CA ALA A 538 5.90 -0.89 35.62
C ALA A 538 6.04 -1.07 34.10
N ALA A 539 5.68 -0.05 33.32
CA ALA A 539 5.82 -0.05 31.87
C ALA A 539 7.30 -0.08 31.45
N LEU A 540 8.14 0.75 32.09
CA LEU A 540 9.58 0.80 31.83
C LEU A 540 10.25 -0.54 32.10
N ALA A 541 10.00 -1.16 33.26
CA ALA A 541 10.62 -2.43 33.61
C ALA A 541 10.35 -3.54 32.58
N ALA A 542 9.14 -3.57 32.01
CA ALA A 542 8.80 -4.54 30.96
C ALA A 542 9.51 -4.24 29.62
N TYR A 543 9.64 -2.97 29.27
CA TYR A 543 10.30 -2.52 28.04
C TYR A 543 11.83 -2.70 28.11
N GLU A 544 12.42 -2.41 29.26
CA GLU A 544 13.86 -2.55 29.52
C GLU A 544 14.33 -4.00 29.36
N ARG A 545 13.65 -4.97 30.00
CA ARG A 545 13.99 -6.40 29.84
C ARG A 545 14.07 -6.83 28.38
N TRP A 546 13.13 -6.35 27.57
CA TRP A 546 13.11 -6.63 26.16
C TRP A 546 14.26 -5.91 25.41
N ALA A 547 14.43 -4.60 25.62
CA ALA A 547 15.44 -3.80 24.94
C ALA A 547 16.87 -4.30 25.22
N THR A 548 17.16 -4.70 26.47
CA THR A 548 18.43 -5.32 26.85
C THR A 548 18.67 -6.63 26.12
N THR A 549 17.63 -7.45 25.96
CA THR A 549 17.75 -8.72 25.22
C THR A 549 17.99 -8.46 23.73
N ALA A 550 17.32 -7.46 23.15
CA ALA A 550 17.46 -7.04 21.75
C ALA A 550 18.83 -6.44 21.41
N THR A 551 19.55 -5.94 22.42
CA THR A 551 20.81 -5.20 22.28
C THR A 551 20.75 -4.09 21.23
N SER A 552 19.56 -3.51 21.03
CA SER A 552 19.34 -2.43 20.06
C SER A 552 19.71 -1.08 20.68
N PRO A 553 20.72 -0.36 20.15
CA PRO A 553 21.14 0.93 20.69
C PRO A 553 19.99 1.93 20.75
N SER A 554 19.18 2.00 19.70
CA SER A 554 18.00 2.87 19.61
C SER A 554 16.99 2.60 20.73
N HIS A 555 16.72 1.33 21.05
CA HIS A 555 15.79 1.00 22.14
C HIS A 555 16.41 1.21 23.53
N LEU A 556 17.71 0.98 23.70
CA LEU A 556 18.43 1.27 24.94
C LEU A 556 18.49 2.79 25.21
N ALA A 557 18.65 3.62 24.18
CA ALA A 557 18.55 5.07 24.30
C ALA A 557 17.17 5.49 24.83
N LEU A 558 16.10 4.84 24.36
CA LEU A 558 14.74 5.08 24.84
C LEU A 558 14.53 4.60 26.28
N VAL A 559 15.17 3.50 26.69
CA VAL A 559 15.18 3.05 28.10
C VAL A 559 15.86 4.08 28.99
N ALA A 560 17.07 4.54 28.64
CA ALA A 560 17.80 5.57 29.38
C ALA A 560 16.98 6.87 29.51
N ARG A 561 16.30 7.30 28.43
CA ARG A 561 15.36 8.43 28.47
C ARG A 561 14.20 8.21 29.43
N CYS A 562 13.64 7.00 29.46
CA CYS A 562 12.55 6.65 30.38
C CYS A 562 13.02 6.65 31.84
N HIS A 563 14.23 6.16 32.12
CA HIS A 563 14.85 6.28 33.45
C HIS A 563 15.05 7.75 33.82
N ALA A 564 15.51 8.59 32.89
CA ALA A 564 15.68 10.02 33.12
C ALA A 564 14.36 10.73 33.48
N LEU A 565 13.25 10.34 32.84
CA LEU A 565 11.90 10.87 33.13
C LEU A 565 11.38 10.51 34.54
N LEU A 566 11.91 9.45 35.14
CA LEU A 566 11.51 8.94 36.46
C LEU A 566 12.53 9.25 37.56
N ALA A 567 13.68 9.81 37.18
CA ALA A 567 14.73 10.26 38.09
C ALA A 567 14.58 11.75 38.40
N THR A 568 15.36 12.24 39.37
CA THR A 568 15.41 13.67 39.73
C THR A 568 16.86 14.12 39.90
N GLY A 569 17.09 15.44 39.87
CA GLY A 569 18.42 16.01 40.10
C GLY A 569 19.45 15.59 39.05
N GLU A 570 20.70 15.39 39.49
CA GLU A 570 21.83 15.10 38.60
C GLU A 570 21.72 13.72 37.95
N GLU A 571 21.12 12.74 38.64
CA GLU A 571 20.88 11.40 38.09
C GLU A 571 20.02 11.47 36.81
N ALA A 572 18.98 12.30 36.80
CA ALA A 572 18.16 12.49 35.60
C ALA A 572 19.00 13.04 34.43
N LEU A 573 19.92 13.98 34.70
CA LEU A 573 20.80 14.55 33.68
C LEU A 573 21.82 13.54 33.16
N ASP A 574 22.37 12.68 34.03
CA ASP A 574 23.25 11.57 33.65
C ASP A 574 22.53 10.60 32.70
N ARG A 575 21.30 10.20 33.03
CA ARG A 575 20.50 9.29 32.19
C ARG A 575 20.11 9.89 30.84
N TYR A 576 19.87 11.21 30.77
CA TYR A 576 19.67 11.88 29.49
C TYR A 576 20.96 11.92 28.65
N ARG A 577 22.13 12.09 29.26
CA ARG A 577 23.42 12.04 28.57
C ARG A 577 23.67 10.64 28.00
N GLU A 578 23.48 9.61 28.82
CA GLU A 578 23.52 8.20 28.39
C GLU A 578 22.57 7.94 27.21
N ALA A 579 21.33 8.44 27.29
CA ALA A 579 20.36 8.31 26.19
C ALA A 579 20.87 8.96 24.89
N LEU A 580 21.50 10.13 24.96
CA LEU A 580 22.04 10.81 23.77
C LEU A 580 23.30 10.15 23.21
N GLU A 581 24.12 9.50 24.05
CA GLU A 581 25.27 8.70 23.62
C GLU A 581 24.84 7.42 22.88
N LEU A 582 23.72 6.82 23.29
CA LEU A 582 23.17 5.61 22.66
C LEU A 582 22.34 5.90 21.40
N HIS A 583 21.79 7.11 21.27
CA HIS A 583 21.13 7.52 20.02
C HIS A 583 22.13 7.59 18.88
N ASP A 584 21.67 7.28 17.66
CA ASP A 584 22.51 7.41 16.46
C ASP A 584 23.11 8.83 16.34
N ALA A 585 24.43 8.86 16.14
CA ALA A 585 25.22 10.08 16.03
C ALA A 585 24.73 10.96 14.87
N ASP A 586 24.23 10.34 13.80
CA ASP A 586 23.81 11.04 12.58
C ASP A 586 22.52 11.85 12.73
N GLY A 587 21.82 11.74 13.87
CA GLY A 587 20.68 12.61 14.20
C GLY A 587 19.44 12.41 13.32
N ARG A 588 19.35 11.27 12.64
CA ARG A 588 18.25 10.93 11.72
C ARG A 588 16.96 10.54 12.42
N HIS A 589 16.99 10.23 13.72
CA HIS A 589 15.84 9.69 14.43
C HIS A 589 15.06 10.79 15.17
N LEU A 590 13.76 10.85 14.92
CA LEU A 590 12.80 11.72 15.61
C LEU A 590 12.89 11.59 17.14
N GLU A 591 13.14 10.37 17.62
CA GLU A 591 13.24 10.08 19.05
C GLU A 591 14.44 10.73 19.73
N ARG A 592 15.53 10.99 19.01
CA ARG A 592 16.66 11.76 19.54
C ARG A 592 16.25 13.21 19.78
N ALA A 593 15.57 13.85 18.84
CA ALA A 593 15.07 15.22 19.01
C ALA A 593 14.11 15.35 20.20
N ARG A 594 13.27 14.34 20.43
CA ARG A 594 12.41 14.25 21.62
C ARG A 594 13.21 14.10 22.92
N THR A 595 14.29 13.34 22.89
CA THR A 595 15.24 13.22 24.02
C THR A 595 15.92 14.55 24.33
N GLU A 596 16.40 15.26 23.30
CA GLU A 596 17.01 16.59 23.45
C GLU A 596 16.02 17.63 24.01
N LEU A 597 14.76 17.61 23.57
CA LEU A 597 13.70 18.46 24.12
C LEU A 597 13.50 18.21 25.62
N LEU A 598 13.30 16.95 26.01
CA LEU A 598 13.06 16.57 27.40
C LEU A 598 14.29 16.87 28.29
N TYR A 599 15.49 16.63 27.79
CA TYR A 599 16.73 16.95 28.49
C TYR A 599 16.89 18.46 28.69
N GLY A 600 16.63 19.26 27.64
CA GLY A 600 16.65 20.71 27.72
C GLY A 600 15.67 21.28 28.74
N VAL A 601 14.46 20.72 28.83
CA VAL A 601 13.47 21.07 29.87
C VAL A 601 13.99 20.70 31.26
N ALA A 602 14.62 19.54 31.44
CA ALA A 602 15.20 19.13 32.71
C ALA A 602 16.36 20.06 33.14
N LEU A 603 17.27 20.40 32.22
CA LEU A 603 18.37 21.35 32.46
C LEU A 603 17.86 22.74 32.85
N ARG A 604 16.80 23.23 32.20
CA ARG A 604 16.15 24.49 32.55
C ARG A 604 15.63 24.46 33.99
N ARG A 605 14.98 23.38 34.41
CA ARG A 605 14.49 23.20 35.80
C ARG A 605 15.63 23.19 36.82
N MET A 606 16.79 22.64 36.44
CA MET A 606 18.03 22.66 37.23
C MET A 606 18.82 23.97 37.13
N ARG A 607 18.28 25.00 36.46
CA ARG A 607 18.92 26.32 36.24
C ARG A 607 20.23 26.27 35.44
N ARG A 608 20.49 25.22 34.67
CA ARG A 608 21.66 25.07 33.77
C ARG A 608 21.37 25.72 32.41
N ARG A 609 21.27 27.05 32.40
CA ARG A 609 20.78 27.84 31.26
C ARG A 609 21.50 27.56 29.94
N THR A 610 22.83 27.62 29.91
CA THR A 610 23.62 27.52 28.67
C THR A 610 23.40 26.17 28.00
N GLU A 611 23.48 25.09 28.77
CA GLU A 611 23.27 23.74 28.25
C GLU A 611 21.81 23.51 27.83
N ALA A 612 20.85 24.07 28.57
CA ALA A 612 19.44 23.99 28.20
C ALA A 612 19.18 24.66 26.83
N LEU A 613 19.76 25.83 26.59
CA LEU A 613 19.64 26.53 25.30
C LEU A 613 20.19 25.69 24.15
N ASP A 614 21.38 25.11 24.31
CA ASP A 614 22.01 24.28 23.28
C ASP A 614 21.15 23.08 22.91
N ARG A 615 20.64 22.35 23.91
CA ARG A 615 19.77 21.18 23.69
C ARG A 615 18.43 21.57 23.07
N LEU A 616 17.78 22.63 23.55
CA LEU A 616 16.49 23.06 23.04
C LEU A 616 16.56 23.62 21.61
N ARG A 617 17.65 24.33 21.24
CA ARG A 617 17.88 24.79 19.86
C ARG A 617 18.10 23.61 18.91
N SER A 618 18.91 22.63 19.33
CA SER A 618 19.12 21.40 18.56
C SER A 618 17.80 20.65 18.32
N ALA A 619 16.99 20.47 19.37
CA ALA A 619 15.68 19.84 19.27
C ALA A 619 14.73 20.61 18.34
N HIS A 620 14.67 21.94 18.47
CA HIS A 620 13.83 22.80 17.63
C HIS A 620 14.20 22.66 16.14
N GLN A 621 15.48 22.81 15.80
CA GLN A 621 15.96 22.66 14.42
C GLN A 621 15.69 21.26 13.86
N ALA A 622 15.84 20.22 14.68
CA ALA A 622 15.55 18.85 14.27
C ALA A 622 14.04 18.68 13.96
N PHE A 623 13.14 19.16 14.82
CA PHE A 623 11.70 19.08 14.58
C PHE A 623 11.25 19.87 13.35
N GLU A 624 11.86 21.03 13.06
CA GLU A 624 11.60 21.76 11.82
C GLU A 624 12.00 20.96 10.57
N ARG A 625 13.19 20.34 10.57
CA ARG A 625 13.64 19.47 9.48
C ARG A 625 12.72 18.28 9.24
N PHE A 626 12.21 17.67 10.32
CA PHE A 626 11.28 16.54 10.22
C PHE A 626 9.85 16.99 9.85
N GLY A 627 9.50 18.26 10.04
CA GLY A 627 8.14 18.77 9.90
C GLY A 627 7.22 18.41 11.07
N ALA A 628 7.78 18.15 12.26
CA ALA A 628 7.03 17.85 13.48
C ALA A 628 6.57 19.14 14.19
N LEU A 629 5.55 19.79 13.64
CA LEU A 629 5.20 21.18 13.94
C LEU A 629 4.89 21.43 15.43
N LEU A 630 4.09 20.59 16.07
CA LEU A 630 3.73 20.77 17.49
C LEU A 630 4.95 20.61 18.41
N CYS A 631 5.84 19.68 18.10
CA CYS A 631 7.09 19.50 18.85
C CYS A 631 8.04 20.69 18.64
N ALA A 632 8.14 21.23 17.43
CA ALA A 632 8.93 22.44 17.14
C ALA A 632 8.39 23.65 17.92
N GLN A 633 7.07 23.81 18.00
CA GLN A 633 6.40 24.86 18.78
C GLN A 633 6.67 24.72 20.27
N HIS A 634 6.68 23.50 20.81
CA HIS A 634 7.05 23.23 22.20
C HIS A 634 8.49 23.64 22.48
N ALA A 635 9.45 23.21 21.65
CA ALA A 635 10.86 23.60 21.81
C ALA A 635 11.02 25.14 21.75
N ALA A 636 10.32 25.80 20.82
CA ALA A 636 10.34 27.25 20.71
C ALA A 636 9.70 27.96 21.91
N ALA A 637 8.65 27.39 22.52
CA ALA A 637 8.05 27.92 23.74
C ALA A 637 9.01 27.82 24.94
N GLU A 638 9.73 26.71 25.07
CA GLU A 638 10.76 26.54 26.11
C GLU A 638 11.93 27.50 25.94
N LEU A 639 12.38 27.74 24.71
CA LEU A 639 13.42 28.74 24.40
C LEU A 639 12.96 30.17 24.74
N ARG A 640 11.74 30.55 24.37
CA ARG A 640 11.16 31.86 24.73
C ARG A 640 11.01 32.04 26.23
N ALA A 641 10.65 30.99 26.96
CA ALA A 641 10.55 31.03 28.41
C ALA A 641 11.90 31.25 29.12
N MET A 642 13.01 31.12 28.38
CA MET A 642 14.35 31.49 28.82
C MET A 642 14.80 32.84 28.23
N GLY A 643 13.95 33.62 27.57
CA GLY A 643 14.34 34.89 26.97
C GLY A 643 15.28 34.76 25.77
N ASP A 644 15.33 33.59 25.13
CA ASP A 644 15.96 33.43 23.82
C ASP A 644 14.94 33.81 22.75
N SER A 645 15.27 34.83 21.95
CA SER A 645 14.48 35.25 20.80
C SER A 645 14.73 34.25 19.66
N THR A 646 14.10 33.08 19.74
CA THR A 646 14.02 32.20 18.58
C THR A 646 13.35 32.96 17.44
N PRO A 647 13.85 32.83 16.18
CA PRO A 647 13.18 33.43 15.05
C PRO A 647 11.73 32.94 15.04
N ARG A 648 10.82 33.90 15.11
CA ARG A 648 9.39 33.66 15.01
C ARG A 648 9.13 33.00 13.64
N PRO A 649 8.30 31.95 13.52
CA PRO A 649 7.74 31.64 12.22
C PRO A 649 7.01 32.92 11.75
N ALA A 650 7.35 33.41 10.56
CA ALA A 650 6.87 34.68 10.02
C ALA A 650 5.33 34.70 9.92
N SER A 651 4.68 35.13 11.00
CA SER A 651 3.23 35.27 11.09
C SER A 651 2.94 36.07 12.35
N THR A 652 2.77 37.40 12.23
CA THR A 652 2.35 38.41 13.26
C THR A 652 3.41 39.37 13.87
N ALA A 653 4.07 40.20 13.05
CA ALA A 653 4.71 41.47 13.44
C ALA A 653 5.66 41.91 12.31
N ALA A 654 5.20 42.84 11.48
CA ALA A 654 6.03 43.76 10.70
C ALA A 654 5.12 44.85 10.13
N GLU A 655 4.73 45.80 10.98
CA GLU A 655 4.56 47.19 10.51
C GLU A 655 5.94 47.84 10.63
N GLY A 656 6.41 48.45 9.53
CA GLY A 656 7.50 49.43 9.53
C GLY A 656 8.91 48.88 9.31
N SER A 657 9.33 48.78 8.05
CA SER A 657 10.47 49.52 7.46
C SER A 657 10.94 48.83 6.18
N GLY A 658 10.91 49.56 5.06
CA GLY A 658 11.19 49.06 3.72
C GLY A 658 12.64 48.65 3.49
N GLY A 659 12.80 47.42 3.00
CA GLY A 659 14.02 46.91 2.37
C GLY A 659 13.65 45.65 1.62
N ALA A 660 13.85 45.63 0.29
CA ALA A 660 13.48 44.51 -0.56
C ALA A 660 14.30 43.25 -0.22
N PRO A 661 13.69 42.08 0.01
CA PRO A 661 14.40 40.81 0.01
C PRO A 661 14.19 40.06 -1.33
N THR A 662 15.27 39.91 -2.08
CA THR A 662 15.40 39.00 -3.24
C THR A 662 15.46 37.53 -2.81
N ALA A 663 15.41 36.59 -3.77
CA ALA A 663 15.68 35.13 -3.77
C ALA A 663 15.34 34.22 -2.54
N PRO A 664 15.89 34.38 -1.31
CA PRO A 664 15.50 33.60 -0.12
C PRO A 664 14.00 33.52 0.18
N ALA A 665 13.18 34.50 -0.19
CA ALA A 665 11.74 34.47 0.08
C ALA A 665 11.00 33.33 -0.66
N LEU A 666 11.40 33.02 -1.89
CA LEU A 666 10.80 31.92 -2.67
C LEU A 666 11.20 30.53 -2.13
N GLN A 667 12.36 30.43 -1.47
CA GLN A 667 12.82 29.18 -0.85
C GLN A 667 11.99 28.78 0.38
N ALA A 668 11.22 29.71 0.96
CA ALA A 668 10.29 29.45 2.06
C ALA A 668 8.95 28.83 1.61
N LEU A 669 8.70 28.74 0.30
CA LEU A 669 7.51 28.10 -0.25
C LEU A 669 7.66 26.58 -0.29
N THR A 670 6.58 25.85 -0.06
CA THR A 670 6.59 24.39 -0.34
C THR A 670 6.75 24.14 -1.83
N ALA A 671 7.22 22.95 -2.22
CA ALA A 671 7.38 22.58 -3.63
C ALA A 671 6.11 22.84 -4.46
N GLN A 672 4.93 22.54 -3.91
CA GLN A 672 3.65 22.76 -4.57
C GLN A 672 3.27 24.25 -4.65
N GLN A 673 3.58 25.04 -3.62
CA GLN A 673 3.38 26.49 -3.61
C GLN A 673 4.31 27.20 -4.61
N LEU A 674 5.55 26.74 -4.74
CA LEU A 674 6.52 27.26 -5.71
C LEU A 674 6.08 26.99 -7.15
N VAL A 675 5.55 25.79 -7.42
CA VAL A 675 4.97 25.43 -8.73
C VAL A 675 3.77 26.31 -9.07
N VAL A 676 2.86 26.55 -8.11
CA VAL A 676 1.73 27.47 -8.30
C VAL A 676 2.20 28.92 -8.51
N ALA A 677 3.19 29.38 -7.74
CA ALA A 677 3.74 30.73 -7.85
C ALA A 677 4.42 30.98 -9.21
N ARG A 678 5.19 30.02 -9.72
CA ARG A 678 5.81 30.09 -11.05
C ARG A 678 4.78 30.15 -12.18
N MET A 679 3.74 29.32 -12.13
CA MET A 679 2.67 29.40 -13.13
C MET A 679 1.90 30.73 -13.07
N VAL A 680 1.80 31.36 -11.90
CA VAL A 680 1.24 32.71 -11.79
C VAL A 680 2.16 33.75 -12.41
N ALA A 681 3.48 33.64 -12.24
CA ALA A 681 4.47 34.49 -12.90
C ALA A 681 4.42 34.36 -14.42
N GLU A 682 4.19 33.15 -14.93
CA GLU A 682 3.94 32.86 -16.35
C GLU A 682 2.56 33.35 -16.87
N GLY A 683 1.75 34.00 -16.04
CA GLY A 683 0.47 34.59 -16.41
C GLY A 683 -0.75 33.65 -16.34
N ALA A 684 -0.61 32.41 -15.89
CA ALA A 684 -1.71 31.44 -15.88
C ALA A 684 -2.79 31.75 -14.83
N THR A 685 -4.06 31.79 -15.22
CA THR A 685 -5.20 32.02 -14.32
C THR A 685 -5.41 30.86 -13.33
N ASN A 686 -6.13 31.10 -12.22
CA ASN A 686 -6.37 30.06 -11.20
C ASN A 686 -7.12 28.84 -11.77
N ARG A 687 -7.94 29.04 -12.80
CA ARG A 687 -8.64 27.96 -13.50
C ARG A 687 -7.69 27.12 -14.36
N GLU A 688 -6.75 27.75 -15.04
CA GLU A 688 -5.74 27.05 -15.85
C GLU A 688 -4.73 26.30 -14.97
N ILE A 689 -4.29 26.89 -13.87
CA ILE A 689 -3.43 26.24 -12.88
C ILE A 689 -4.15 25.03 -12.26
N ALA A 690 -5.44 25.18 -11.94
CA ALA A 690 -6.27 24.09 -11.42
C ALA A 690 -6.35 22.93 -12.41
N THR A 691 -6.56 23.20 -13.70
CA THR A 691 -6.56 22.17 -14.75
C THR A 691 -5.19 21.51 -14.89
N ARG A 692 -4.09 22.28 -14.95
CA ARG A 692 -2.73 21.75 -15.12
C ARG A 692 -2.25 20.89 -13.95
N LEU A 693 -2.67 21.24 -12.73
CA LEU A 693 -2.31 20.49 -11.52
C LEU A 693 -3.36 19.47 -11.09
N THR A 694 -4.45 19.30 -11.84
CA THR A 694 -5.61 18.46 -11.44
C THR A 694 -6.13 18.80 -10.04
N LEU A 695 -6.21 20.10 -9.73
CA LEU A 695 -6.74 20.66 -8.47
C LEU A 695 -8.05 21.41 -8.74
N SER A 696 -8.81 21.72 -7.69
CA SER A 696 -9.94 22.64 -7.83
C SER A 696 -9.45 24.11 -7.87
N PRO A 697 -10.15 25.04 -8.54
CA PRO A 697 -9.81 26.47 -8.48
C PRO A 697 -9.77 27.01 -7.05
N ARG A 698 -10.62 26.48 -6.16
CA ARG A 698 -10.65 26.82 -4.73
C ARG A 698 -9.39 26.35 -3.99
N THR A 699 -8.78 25.25 -4.42
CA THR A 699 -7.51 24.75 -3.89
C THR A 699 -6.35 25.62 -4.35
N VAL A 700 -6.37 26.10 -5.60
CA VAL A 700 -5.37 27.06 -6.11
C VAL A 700 -5.49 28.40 -5.37
N ASP A 701 -6.71 28.90 -5.13
CA ASP A 701 -6.95 30.08 -4.28
C ASP A 701 -6.37 29.90 -2.87
N HIS A 702 -6.57 28.72 -2.29
CA HIS A 702 -6.01 28.41 -0.97
C HIS A 702 -4.47 28.42 -0.98
N HIS A 703 -3.85 27.81 -1.99
CA HIS A 703 -2.40 27.85 -2.17
C HIS A 703 -1.89 29.29 -2.37
N LEU A 704 -2.59 30.12 -3.16
CA LEU A 704 -2.19 31.51 -3.39
C LEU A 704 -2.33 32.37 -2.15
N ARG A 705 -3.40 32.22 -1.35
CA ARG A 705 -3.50 32.90 -0.05
C ARG A 705 -2.37 32.50 0.89
N SER A 706 -1.99 31.22 0.87
CA SER A 706 -0.87 30.73 1.66
C SER A 706 0.49 31.25 1.14
N VAL A 707 0.66 31.37 -0.18
CA VAL A 707 1.85 31.99 -0.82
C VAL A 707 1.94 33.47 -0.44
N TYR A 708 0.85 34.22 -0.56
CA TYR A 708 0.78 35.64 -0.20
C TYR A 708 1.12 35.87 1.27
N ALA A 709 0.53 35.07 2.17
CA ALA A 709 0.82 35.14 3.59
C ALA A 709 2.28 34.80 3.93
N ARG A 710 2.89 33.82 3.23
CA ARG A 710 4.29 33.40 3.47
C ARG A 710 5.31 34.37 2.90
N LEU A 711 5.01 35.00 1.77
CA LEU A 711 5.89 35.97 1.12
C LEU A 711 5.68 37.41 1.63
N GLY A 712 4.64 37.66 2.44
CA GLY A 712 4.32 39.00 2.95
C GLY A 712 3.80 39.96 1.88
N ILE A 713 3.18 39.43 0.82
CA ILE A 713 2.66 40.21 -0.31
C ILE A 713 1.14 40.22 -0.34
N CYS A 714 0.55 41.26 -0.91
CA CYS A 714 -0.90 41.47 -0.93
C CYS A 714 -1.49 41.31 -2.33
N SER A 715 -0.66 41.26 -3.38
CA SER A 715 -1.15 41.23 -4.75
C SER A 715 -0.48 40.18 -5.63
N ARG A 716 -1.25 39.72 -6.61
CA ARG A 716 -0.75 38.86 -7.68
C ARG A 716 0.38 39.52 -8.49
N VAL A 717 0.34 40.84 -8.62
CA VAL A 717 1.35 41.64 -9.33
C VAL A 717 2.67 41.67 -8.55
N GLU A 718 2.62 41.77 -7.22
CA GLU A 718 3.81 41.64 -6.37
C GLU A 718 4.44 40.24 -6.47
N LEU A 719 3.61 39.18 -6.59
CA LEU A 719 4.11 37.81 -6.77
C LEU A 719 4.89 37.66 -8.07
N VAL A 720 4.38 38.22 -9.18
CA VAL A 720 5.05 38.19 -10.49
C VAL A 720 6.42 38.90 -10.39
N ARG A 721 6.47 40.10 -9.79
CA ARG A 721 7.72 40.86 -9.60
C ARG A 721 8.76 40.15 -8.74
N LEU A 722 8.33 39.32 -7.79
CA LEU A 722 9.21 38.55 -6.90
C LEU A 722 9.77 37.28 -7.55
N VAL A 723 9.08 36.73 -8.56
CA VAL A 723 9.49 35.51 -9.26
C VAL A 723 10.35 35.81 -10.50
N ASP A 724 10.15 36.98 -11.12
CA ASP A 724 10.90 37.45 -12.29
C ASP A 724 12.20 38.20 -11.95
N ALA A 725 12.48 38.43 -10.66
CA ALA A 725 13.70 39.05 -10.13
C ALA A 725 14.65 37.98 -9.56
#